data_AF-K2FFG0-F1
#
_entry.id   AF-K2FFG0-F1
#
_cell.length_a   1.000
_cell.length_b   1.000
_cell.length_c   1.000
_cell.angle_alpha   90.00
_cell.angle_beta   90.00
_cell.angle_gamma   90.00
#
_symmetry.space_group_name_H-M   'P 1'
#
loop_
_entity.id
_entity.type
_entity.pdbx_description
1 polymer ?
#
loop_
_entity_poly.entity_id
_entity_poly.type
_entity_poly.pdbx_seq_one_letter_code
_entity_poly.pdbx_strand_id
1 'polypeptide(L)'
;LDDLGRSGEISNSNNEWRDIPEPQASSQVLNEKEILELSRLIIKIEKHYGFPCDIEWAYEKNKFYITQSRPITTLTKTLNKEKETDVLKSIKDTVFFKQITYAFIPVICFESAMRSYQNNPLQKKLKINNFPKTIEILTDKFEGWDDQNIQKITKTEDMKFVIQESRLIMKTHKETVNNLLELDYLKLSNDEFVQSLKSLDNICMEIYQRYIFFTQEFFETDDSEMIELLPKVRMELSEFVSDIYKCCDYIIEALAKRFDSILWQTFTYATFDEIIDLLDDPKKIDEFKKINGRSIAFVYNGKDFVTIKRMESVTEIISYLTNQEIVASGNCKIIKGNAVSGGTAKGLVIKILEYDYEKINDALVGKSNYILVTPMTRPEIVSYLKNARAIITDEGGITCHAAIVSRELKIPCIVGTKIATQVLHDGDLVEVDALNHSVQGGANEGAVRILKKAESKIHEKEEYRKFFNRGMALISCQAYDVGERIELFKISGERFFMDPVFVKIPYKGTDMYFNFTDPAQDPVPLIKFFNDNPDELVGLKKEFDNNFLEIRAIIGNPRNFDIDSLFQLIVKLLPLFALGNMFGDERENIQGIKSELIDIYRKIRKQSDGLMQSFDAKTMQILEKVVPHEYAKYLEYLTLKEVVAKQYPPMEILKKRQFGYIFHKGNLHAGVALEEYATNNNYEFVPFNSEKEVFNDVIEGSVAHNGTARGFVKILFEDADVAKIKKGDILVASMTTPNFIVAMKKAAAFVTDEGGVTCHASIIARELKKPCIIGTKIATQVLHDGDLV
;
A
#
# COMPACT_ATOMS: atom_id res chain seq x y z
N LEU A 1 -24.46 9.20 -50.52
CA LEU A 1 -24.84 8.10 -49.60
C LEU A 1 -25.41 8.75 -48.33
N ASP A 2 -26.34 9.70 -48.44
CA ASP A 2 -27.76 9.59 -48.86
C ASP A 2 -28.58 8.96 -47.71
N ASP A 3 -29.60 9.64 -47.17
CA ASP A 3 -30.95 9.65 -47.77
C ASP A 3 -31.27 8.23 -48.29
N LEU A 4 -31.96 7.40 -47.52
CA LEU A 4 -33.40 7.51 -47.34
C LEU A 4 -33.73 7.58 -45.84
N GLY A 5 -34.33 8.64 -45.34
CA GLY A 5 -35.30 9.50 -46.04
C GLY A 5 -36.57 9.42 -45.23
N ARG A 6 -36.83 10.46 -44.43
CA ARG A 6 -37.72 11.57 -44.78
C ARG A 6 -39.19 11.18 -44.71
N SER A 7 -39.88 11.83 -43.79
CA SER A 7 -41.10 12.63 -44.04
C SER A 7 -41.62 13.02 -42.66
N GLY A 8 -41.68 14.29 -42.30
CA GLY A 8 -42.57 15.30 -42.89
C GLY A 8 -43.77 15.45 -41.93
N GLU A 9 -44.25 16.63 -41.54
CA GLU A 9 -44.12 17.98 -42.11
C GLU A 9 -44.16 19.01 -40.96
N ILE A 10 -43.13 19.85 -40.82
CA ILE A 10 -43.04 21.26 -41.29
C ILE A 10 -44.02 22.20 -40.56
N SER A 11 -43.49 22.92 -39.57
CA SER A 11 -43.88 24.30 -39.31
C SER A 11 -42.64 25.16 -39.05
N ASN A 12 -42.02 25.60 -40.16
CA ASN A 12 -41.16 26.79 -40.33
C ASN A 12 -40.31 27.26 -39.13
N SER A 13 -39.21 26.56 -38.86
CA SER A 13 -37.99 27.23 -38.37
C SER A 13 -36.87 26.96 -39.36
N ASN A 14 -36.46 27.98 -40.12
CA ASN A 14 -35.42 27.96 -41.15
C ASN A 14 -34.01 27.71 -40.56
N ASN A 15 -33.81 26.59 -39.87
CA ASN A 15 -32.53 26.24 -39.27
C ASN A 15 -31.79 25.27 -40.21
N GLU A 16 -30.73 25.75 -40.83
CA GLU A 16 -29.81 24.94 -41.62
C GLU A 16 -28.63 24.50 -40.77
N TRP A 17 -28.21 23.24 -40.93
CA TRP A 17 -26.99 22.73 -40.31
C TRP A 17 -25.81 23.05 -41.22
N ARG A 18 -24.82 23.78 -40.69
CA ARG A 18 -23.57 24.09 -41.38
C ARG A 18 -22.40 23.48 -40.64
N ASP A 19 -21.60 22.73 -41.38
CA ASP A 19 -20.32 22.25 -40.91
C ASP A 19 -19.31 23.41 -40.89
N ILE A 20 -18.62 23.55 -39.77
CA ILE A 20 -17.59 24.58 -39.55
C ILE A 20 -16.22 23.93 -39.74
N PRO A 21 -15.40 24.34 -40.71
CA PRO A 21 -14.08 23.74 -40.95
C PRO A 21 -13.08 24.05 -39.83
N GLU A 22 -12.09 23.18 -39.61
CA GLU A 22 -10.92 23.53 -38.80
C GLU A 22 -10.03 24.56 -39.53
N PRO A 23 -9.55 25.63 -38.85
CA PRO A 23 -9.45 25.79 -37.39
C PRO A 23 -10.61 26.56 -36.74
N GLN A 24 -11.71 26.86 -37.44
CA GLN A 24 -12.83 27.63 -36.87
C GLN A 24 -13.66 26.84 -35.84
N ALA A 25 -13.83 25.53 -36.03
CA ALA A 25 -14.54 24.68 -35.07
C ALA A 25 -13.84 24.61 -33.70
N SER A 26 -12.51 24.65 -33.73
CA SER A 26 -11.62 24.64 -32.57
C SER A 26 -11.27 26.06 -32.08
N SER A 27 -11.83 27.09 -32.73
CA SER A 27 -11.67 28.48 -32.31
C SER A 27 -12.69 28.87 -31.25
N GLN A 28 -12.29 29.79 -30.39
CA GLN A 28 -13.12 30.26 -29.29
C GLN A 28 -14.41 30.93 -29.81
N VAL A 29 -15.57 30.35 -29.46
CA VAL A 29 -16.89 30.77 -29.98
C VAL A 29 -17.39 32.07 -29.34
N LEU A 30 -17.16 32.25 -28.04
CA LEU A 30 -17.57 33.44 -27.29
C LEU A 30 -16.36 34.35 -27.06
N ASN A 31 -16.50 35.65 -27.28
CA ASN A 31 -15.41 36.56 -26.90
C ASN A 31 -15.28 36.67 -25.38
N GLU A 32 -14.15 37.20 -24.87
CA GLU A 32 -13.91 37.32 -23.42
C GLU A 32 -15.03 38.04 -22.66
N LYS A 33 -15.66 39.05 -23.26
CA LYS A 33 -16.74 39.82 -22.63
C LYS A 33 -17.99 38.95 -22.46
N GLU A 34 -18.32 38.13 -23.45
CA GLU A 34 -19.42 37.18 -23.43
C GLU A 34 -19.17 36.02 -22.47
N ILE A 35 -17.93 35.49 -22.42
CA ILE A 35 -17.52 34.47 -21.43
C ILE A 35 -17.71 35.01 -20.01
N LEU A 36 -17.22 36.22 -19.74
CA LEU A 36 -17.38 36.85 -18.42
C LEU A 36 -18.85 37.12 -18.07
N GLU A 37 -19.70 37.43 -19.06
CA GLU A 37 -21.14 37.60 -18.84
C GLU A 37 -21.82 36.26 -18.49
N LEU A 38 -21.55 35.20 -19.25
CA LEU A 38 -22.11 33.87 -19.01
C LEU A 38 -21.60 33.27 -17.69
N SER A 39 -20.31 33.41 -17.37
CA SER A 39 -19.75 32.97 -16.09
C SER A 39 -20.40 33.66 -14.90
N ARG A 40 -20.71 34.96 -14.99
CA ARG A 40 -21.47 35.67 -13.94
C ARG A 40 -22.90 35.14 -13.81
N LEU A 41 -23.51 34.72 -14.91
CA LEU A 41 -24.84 34.11 -14.91
C LEU A 41 -24.82 32.74 -14.21
N ILE A 42 -23.83 31.89 -14.51
CA ILE A 42 -23.58 30.60 -13.86
C ILE A 42 -23.38 30.77 -12.35
N ILE A 43 -22.50 31.70 -11.94
CA ILE A 43 -22.22 31.98 -10.52
C ILE A 43 -23.48 32.49 -9.81
N LYS A 44 -24.32 33.27 -10.48
CA LYS A 44 -25.61 33.71 -9.92
C LYS A 44 -26.57 32.53 -9.71
N ILE A 45 -26.61 31.57 -10.63
CA ILE A 45 -27.47 30.39 -10.53
C ILE A 45 -26.98 29.46 -9.41
N GLU A 46 -25.68 29.19 -9.35
CA GLU A 46 -25.06 28.41 -8.26
C GLU A 46 -25.30 29.05 -6.88
N LYS A 47 -25.19 30.39 -6.78
CA LYS A 47 -25.53 31.13 -5.55
C LYS A 47 -27.01 31.11 -5.22
N HIS A 48 -27.88 31.17 -6.22
CA HIS A 48 -29.33 31.14 -6.03
C HIS A 48 -29.78 29.80 -5.45
N TYR A 49 -29.19 28.69 -5.91
CA TYR A 49 -29.54 27.35 -5.45
C TYR A 49 -28.69 26.84 -4.27
N GLY A 50 -27.51 27.42 -4.03
CA GLY A 50 -26.65 27.08 -2.89
C GLY A 50 -25.79 25.82 -3.10
N PHE A 51 -25.75 25.28 -4.32
CA PHE A 51 -24.94 24.13 -4.72
C PHE A 51 -24.60 24.22 -6.22
N PRO A 52 -23.51 23.57 -6.69
CA PRO A 52 -23.13 23.58 -8.10
C PRO A 52 -24.27 23.08 -8.99
N CYS A 53 -24.51 23.75 -10.11
CA CYS A 53 -25.59 23.41 -11.04
C CYS A 53 -25.04 23.22 -12.46
N ASP A 54 -25.53 22.20 -13.15
CA ASP A 54 -25.37 21.99 -14.58
C ASP A 54 -26.41 22.87 -15.30
N ILE A 55 -25.99 23.61 -16.34
CA ILE A 55 -26.85 24.57 -17.05
C ILE A 55 -26.74 24.44 -18.56
N GLU A 56 -27.88 24.57 -19.24
CA GLU A 56 -27.95 24.72 -20.69
C GLU A 56 -28.30 26.16 -21.04
N TRP A 57 -27.69 26.70 -22.09
CA TRP A 57 -27.85 28.10 -22.47
C TRP A 57 -27.85 28.31 -23.98
N ALA A 58 -28.51 29.38 -24.41
CA ALA A 58 -28.53 29.88 -25.77
C ALA A 58 -28.13 31.37 -25.79
N TYR A 59 -27.43 31.80 -26.84
CA TYR A 59 -27.04 33.20 -27.02
C TYR A 59 -27.69 33.75 -28.29
N GLU A 60 -28.63 34.68 -28.13
CA GLU A 60 -29.33 35.30 -29.26
C GLU A 60 -29.47 36.81 -29.00
N LYS A 61 -29.28 37.63 -30.04
CA LYS A 61 -29.43 39.11 -29.97
C LYS A 61 -28.66 39.75 -28.82
N ASN A 62 -27.39 39.37 -28.67
CA ASN A 62 -26.47 39.83 -27.61
C ASN A 62 -26.98 39.60 -26.18
N LYS A 63 -27.71 38.50 -25.97
CA LYS A 63 -28.22 38.14 -24.65
C LYS A 63 -28.16 36.63 -24.44
N PHE A 64 -27.70 36.23 -23.26
CA PHE A 64 -27.75 34.85 -22.79
C PHE A 64 -29.12 34.48 -22.23
N TYR A 65 -29.60 33.32 -22.64
CA TYR A 65 -30.81 32.67 -22.17
C TYR A 65 -30.45 31.34 -21.55
N ILE A 66 -30.95 31.07 -20.35
CA ILE A 66 -30.79 29.76 -19.72
C ILE A 66 -32.00 28.93 -20.11
N THR A 67 -31.74 27.81 -20.78
CA THR A 67 -32.76 26.87 -21.24
C THR A 67 -33.00 25.77 -20.20
N GLN A 68 -31.99 25.43 -19.39
CA GLN A 68 -32.11 24.48 -18.29
C GLN A 68 -31.10 24.76 -17.16
N SER A 69 -31.48 24.44 -15.91
CA SER A 69 -30.56 24.41 -14.77
C SER A 69 -30.93 23.27 -13.82
N ARG A 70 -29.94 22.45 -13.41
CA ARG A 70 -30.14 21.31 -12.50
C ARG A 70 -28.97 21.13 -11.50
N PRO A 71 -29.23 20.74 -10.23
CA PRO A 71 -28.18 20.45 -9.24
C PRO A 71 -27.18 19.40 -9.73
N ILE A 72 -25.88 19.61 -9.52
CA ILE A 72 -24.84 18.59 -9.71
C ILE A 72 -24.69 17.81 -8.41
N THR A 73 -25.21 16.60 -8.37
CA THR A 73 -25.24 15.75 -7.16
C THR A 73 -24.13 14.69 -7.10
N THR A 74 -23.28 14.61 -8.12
CA THR A 74 -22.09 13.74 -8.19
C THR A 74 -20.84 14.36 -7.56
N LEU A 75 -20.91 15.61 -7.09
CA LEU A 75 -19.81 16.28 -6.40
C LEU A 75 -19.93 16.11 -4.87
N THR A 76 -19.62 14.92 -4.34
CA THR A 76 -19.08 14.84 -2.97
C THR A 76 -17.70 15.48 -2.96
N LYS A 77 -17.68 16.78 -2.68
CA LYS A 77 -16.51 17.56 -2.23
C LYS A 77 -15.99 16.94 -0.90
N THR A 78 -14.72 17.06 -0.52
CA THR A 78 -13.98 18.33 -0.39
C THR A 78 -12.48 17.98 -0.20
N LEU A 79 -11.52 18.44 -1.01
CA LEU A 79 -10.85 19.76 -0.95
C LEU A 79 -10.49 20.14 0.52
N ASN A 80 -9.25 20.46 0.90
CA ASN A 80 -8.31 21.40 0.28
C ASN A 80 -6.93 21.31 0.96
N LYS A 81 -5.86 21.79 0.32
CA LYS A 81 -4.90 22.61 1.08
C LYS A 81 -5.63 23.93 1.40
N GLU A 82 -6.31 24.00 2.53
CA GLU A 82 -6.51 25.25 3.26
C GLU A 82 -6.77 24.94 4.74
N LYS A 83 -5.89 25.50 5.57
CA LYS A 83 -5.96 25.67 7.02
C LYS A 83 -6.42 24.45 7.83
N GLU A 84 -5.48 23.91 8.61
CA GLU A 84 -5.75 23.21 9.87
C GLU A 84 -7.03 23.76 10.53
N THR A 85 -8.08 22.94 10.55
CA THR A 85 -9.32 23.21 11.30
C THR A 85 -9.07 22.98 12.79
N ASP A 86 -9.81 23.67 13.65
CA ASP A 86 -9.72 23.52 15.12
C ASP A 86 -9.95 22.08 15.61
N VAL A 87 -10.54 21.20 14.78
CA VAL A 87 -10.66 19.76 15.01
C VAL A 87 -9.35 19.03 14.75
N LEU A 88 -8.65 19.31 13.65
CA LEU A 88 -7.28 18.83 13.41
C LEU A 88 -6.30 19.39 14.44
N LYS A 89 -6.54 20.61 14.93
CA LYS A 89 -5.80 21.22 16.04
C LYS A 89 -6.08 20.45 17.34
N SER A 90 -7.35 20.18 17.67
CA SER A 90 -7.78 19.31 18.78
C SER A 90 -7.26 17.87 18.67
N ILE A 91 -7.15 17.32 17.46
CA ILE A 91 -6.60 15.98 17.14
C ILE A 91 -5.07 15.98 17.12
N LYS A 92 -4.41 17.14 16.90
CA LYS A 92 -2.95 17.33 17.06
C LYS A 92 -2.54 17.60 18.51
N ASP A 93 -3.50 18.08 19.31
CA ASP A 93 -3.41 18.29 20.74
C ASP A 93 -3.77 17.00 21.53
N THR A 94 -4.53 16.10 20.90
CA THR A 94 -4.82 14.74 21.38
C THR A 94 -3.79 13.81 20.76
N VAL A 95 -2.91 13.24 21.57
CA VAL A 95 -1.85 12.35 21.07
C VAL A 95 -2.48 11.27 20.17
N PHE A 96 -1.86 10.95 19.03
CA PHE A 96 -2.29 9.83 18.19
C PHE A 96 -1.07 8.98 17.90
N PHE A 97 -1.11 7.74 18.37
CA PHE A 97 -0.03 6.79 18.18
C PHE A 97 -0.54 5.50 17.54
N LYS A 98 0.16 5.03 16.51
CA LYS A 98 0.05 3.66 15.98
C LYS A 98 1.25 2.91 16.51
N GLN A 99 1.05 1.94 17.40
CA GLN A 99 2.14 1.05 17.78
C GLN A 99 2.56 0.21 16.56
N ILE A 100 3.63 0.63 15.90
CA ILE A 100 4.59 -0.28 15.27
C ILE A 100 5.63 -0.49 16.36
N THR A 101 5.74 -1.72 16.84
CA THR A 101 6.65 -2.12 17.90
C THR A 101 8.09 -1.66 17.61
N TYR A 102 8.59 -0.65 18.33
CA TYR A 102 9.93 -0.79 18.88
C TYR A 102 9.81 -1.89 19.92
N ALA A 103 10.31 -3.08 19.59
CA ALA A 103 9.97 -4.33 20.27
C ALA A 103 10.43 -4.46 21.74
N PHE A 104 10.78 -3.38 22.44
CA PHE A 104 11.49 -3.46 23.73
C PHE A 104 11.18 -2.39 24.81
N ILE A 105 10.22 -1.46 24.65
CA ILE A 105 9.91 -0.46 25.72
C ILE A 105 8.50 -0.69 26.30
N PRO A 106 8.36 -1.00 27.61
CA PRO A 106 7.07 -1.14 28.27
C PRO A 106 6.23 0.15 28.27
N VAL A 107 4.90 0.02 28.23
CA VAL A 107 3.94 1.15 28.18
C VAL A 107 4.10 2.09 29.37
N ILE A 108 4.38 1.59 30.57
CA ILE A 108 4.66 2.42 31.76
C ILE A 108 5.81 3.42 31.53
N CYS A 109 6.93 2.98 30.96
CA CYS A 109 8.08 3.87 30.74
C CYS A 109 7.80 4.81 29.54
N PHE A 110 7.02 4.37 28.56
CA PHE A 110 6.58 5.18 27.41
C PHE A 110 5.60 6.31 27.79
N GLU A 111 4.63 6.03 28.64
CA GLU A 111 3.67 7.00 29.17
C GLU A 111 4.38 8.18 29.87
N SER A 112 5.43 7.88 30.63
CA SER A 112 6.28 8.88 31.27
C SER A 112 6.97 9.77 30.23
N ALA A 113 7.57 9.17 29.19
CA ALA A 113 8.20 9.93 28.12
C ALA A 113 7.22 10.92 27.46
N MET A 114 5.97 10.48 27.29
CA MET A 114 4.91 11.27 26.68
C MET A 114 4.49 12.48 27.53
N ARG A 115 4.28 12.27 28.83
CA ARG A 115 3.95 13.36 29.77
C ARG A 115 5.11 14.33 29.96
N SER A 116 6.33 13.81 29.96
CA SER A 116 7.58 14.58 30.09
C SER A 116 7.77 15.58 28.94
N TYR A 117 7.48 15.14 27.73
CA TYR A 117 7.62 15.92 26.51
C TYR A 117 6.79 17.21 26.53
N GLN A 118 5.53 17.12 26.98
CA GLN A 118 4.60 18.26 27.01
C GLN A 118 5.12 19.43 27.86
N ASN A 119 6.04 19.17 28.80
CA ASN A 119 6.53 20.14 29.78
C ASN A 119 8.06 20.24 29.86
N ASN A 120 8.77 20.01 28.75
CA ASN A 120 10.24 19.98 28.73
C ASN A 120 10.89 21.37 29.02
N PRO A 121 11.59 21.56 30.16
CA PRO A 121 12.21 22.84 30.51
C PRO A 121 13.42 23.20 29.64
N LEU A 122 14.18 22.19 29.16
CA LEU A 122 15.36 22.39 28.32
C LEU A 122 14.96 22.95 26.96
N GLN A 123 13.89 22.42 26.38
CA GLN A 123 13.32 22.92 25.13
C GLN A 123 12.99 24.42 25.23
N LYS A 124 12.34 24.83 26.33
CA LYS A 124 12.00 26.24 26.59
C LYS A 124 13.25 27.10 26.77
N LYS A 125 14.23 26.63 27.55
CA LYS A 125 15.45 27.40 27.87
C LYS A 125 16.35 27.62 26.65
N LEU A 126 16.51 26.59 25.83
CA LEU A 126 17.30 26.63 24.59
C LEU A 126 16.54 27.31 23.43
N LYS A 127 15.27 27.71 23.65
CA LYS A 127 14.38 28.30 22.65
C LYS A 127 14.30 27.42 21.39
N ILE A 128 14.17 26.12 21.60
CA ILE A 128 14.02 25.13 20.54
C ILE A 128 12.53 25.08 20.18
N ASN A 129 12.17 25.70 19.06
CA ASN A 129 10.78 25.84 18.64
C ASN A 129 10.26 24.58 17.92
N ASN A 130 11.16 23.83 17.28
CA ASN A 130 10.87 22.61 16.52
C ASN A 130 11.57 21.40 17.14
N PHE A 131 11.15 21.03 18.34
CA PHE A 131 11.52 19.74 18.93
C PHE A 131 10.53 18.71 18.37
N PRO A 132 10.93 17.52 17.90
CA PRO A 132 9.96 16.51 17.46
C PRO A 132 8.93 16.26 18.51
N LYS A 133 7.64 16.28 18.19
CA LYS A 133 6.67 15.62 19.06
C LYS A 133 7.07 14.15 19.08
N THR A 134 7.48 13.60 20.22
CA THR A 134 7.89 12.19 20.36
C THR A 134 6.86 11.21 19.76
N ILE A 135 5.61 11.66 19.64
CA ILE A 135 4.45 11.02 19.01
C ILE A 135 4.63 10.80 17.51
N GLU A 136 5.20 11.77 16.80
CA GLU A 136 5.36 11.74 15.34
C GLU A 136 6.53 10.85 14.89
N ILE A 137 7.49 10.57 15.79
CA ILE A 137 8.68 9.74 15.49
C ILE A 137 8.36 8.25 15.48
N LEU A 138 7.37 7.81 16.27
CA LEU A 138 7.16 6.38 16.45
C LEU A 138 6.18 5.77 15.43
N THR A 139 5.60 6.59 14.55
CA THR A 139 4.88 6.13 13.36
C THR A 139 5.84 6.20 12.19
N ASP A 140 6.25 5.05 11.67
CA ASP A 140 7.19 4.90 10.55
C ASP A 140 6.68 5.49 9.20
N LYS A 141 5.57 6.25 9.23
CA LYS A 141 5.06 7.06 8.13
C LYS A 141 4.39 8.34 8.64
N PHE A 142 5.19 9.37 8.85
CA PHE A 142 4.78 10.75 8.56
C PHE A 142 5.73 11.31 7.48
N GLU A 143 5.22 11.55 6.27
CA GLU A 143 5.94 12.31 5.24
C GLU A 143 6.07 13.76 5.71
N GLY A 144 7.16 14.10 6.41
CA GLY A 144 7.36 15.46 6.92
C GLY A 144 8.52 15.68 7.87
N TRP A 145 9.18 14.61 8.31
CA TRP A 145 10.43 14.72 9.04
C TRP A 145 11.61 14.75 8.06
N ASP A 146 11.87 15.96 7.56
CA ASP A 146 13.13 16.30 6.91
C ASP A 146 14.08 16.70 8.06
N ASP A 147 15.24 16.06 8.19
CA ASP A 147 16.30 16.40 9.16
C ASP A 147 16.66 17.90 9.15
N GLN A 148 16.23 18.62 8.10
CA GLN A 148 16.37 20.06 7.88
C GLN A 148 15.51 20.95 8.80
N ASN A 149 14.47 20.43 9.47
CA ASN A 149 13.57 21.24 10.31
C ASN A 149 13.87 21.15 11.82
N ILE A 150 14.79 20.27 12.22
CA ILE A 150 15.25 20.14 13.61
C ILE A 150 16.20 21.30 13.90
N GLN A 151 15.87 22.09 14.92
CA GLN A 151 16.75 23.17 15.35
C GLN A 151 17.97 22.57 16.07
N LYS A 152 19.09 22.50 15.37
CA LYS A 152 20.35 21.99 15.91
C LYS A 152 20.92 22.90 16.99
N ILE A 153 21.47 22.30 18.03
CA ILE A 153 22.31 22.98 19.01
C ILE A 153 23.70 23.06 18.40
N THR A 154 24.16 24.28 18.12
CA THR A 154 25.47 24.54 17.50
C THR A 154 26.42 25.33 18.39
N LYS A 155 25.92 25.95 19.46
CA LYS A 155 26.74 26.72 20.41
C LYS A 155 27.35 25.81 21.46
N THR A 156 28.68 25.82 21.57
CA THR A 156 29.42 25.05 22.58
C THR A 156 28.88 25.24 24.00
N GLU A 157 28.52 26.47 24.41
CA GLU A 157 27.99 26.73 25.76
C GLU A 157 26.62 26.08 26.01
N ASP A 158 25.75 26.04 25.00
CA ASP A 158 24.45 25.38 25.10
C ASP A 158 24.64 23.85 25.17
N MET A 159 25.60 23.31 24.41
CA MET A 159 25.98 21.89 24.51
C MET A 159 26.55 21.56 25.89
N LYS A 160 27.47 22.37 26.40
CA LYS A 160 28.06 22.21 27.74
C LYS A 160 26.98 22.27 28.83
N PHE A 161 26.03 23.21 28.73
CA PHE A 161 24.90 23.30 29.65
C PHE A 161 24.02 22.04 29.61
N VAL A 162 23.66 21.57 28.42
CA VAL A 162 22.85 20.36 28.24
C VAL A 162 23.56 19.11 28.79
N ILE A 163 24.87 18.98 28.56
CA ILE A 163 25.73 17.94 29.14
C ILE A 163 25.70 17.99 30.67
N GLN A 164 25.85 19.18 31.26
CA GLN A 164 25.87 19.36 32.72
C GLN A 164 24.55 18.95 33.35
N GLU A 165 23.41 19.41 32.80
CA GLU A 165 22.07 19.07 33.31
C GLU A 165 21.79 17.57 33.23
N SER A 166 22.22 16.92 32.15
CA SER A 166 21.99 15.48 31.96
C SER A 166 22.81 14.65 32.96
N ARG A 167 24.08 15.02 33.18
CA ARG A 167 24.92 14.40 34.21
C ARG A 167 24.40 14.68 35.62
N LEU A 168 23.86 15.87 35.88
CA LEU A 168 23.30 16.22 37.19
C LEU A 168 22.11 15.33 37.53
N ILE A 169 21.23 15.04 36.58
CA ILE A 169 20.04 14.21 36.79
C ILE A 169 20.40 12.76 36.98
N MET A 170 21.31 12.24 36.14
CA MET A 170 21.87 10.90 36.38
C MET A 170 22.44 10.82 37.79
N LYS A 171 23.27 11.80 38.21
CA LYS A 171 23.83 11.82 39.56
C LYS A 171 22.77 11.91 40.66
N THR A 172 21.75 12.72 40.47
CA THR A 172 20.68 12.96 41.46
C THR A 172 19.87 11.70 41.70
N HIS A 173 19.52 10.98 40.63
CA HIS A 173 18.67 9.79 40.72
C HIS A 173 19.44 8.48 40.78
N LYS A 174 20.78 8.49 40.62
CA LYS A 174 21.61 7.27 40.62
C LYS A 174 21.40 6.41 41.85
N GLU A 175 21.41 7.02 43.03
CA GLU A 175 21.21 6.29 44.28
C GLU A 175 19.79 5.72 44.37
N THR A 176 18.79 6.49 43.96
CA THR A 176 17.39 6.03 43.94
C THR A 176 17.19 4.87 42.96
N VAL A 177 17.75 4.94 41.74
CA VAL A 177 17.70 3.85 40.75
C VAL A 177 18.40 2.61 41.29
N ASN A 178 19.59 2.76 41.88
CA ASN A 178 20.30 1.63 42.48
C ASN A 178 19.49 0.99 43.62
N ASN A 179 18.90 1.80 44.50
CA ASN A 179 18.05 1.30 45.56
C ASN A 179 16.84 0.55 44.97
N LEU A 180 16.19 1.10 43.94
CA LEU A 180 15.09 0.44 43.22
C LEU A 180 15.54 -0.88 42.58
N LEU A 181 16.75 -0.99 42.04
CA LEU A 181 17.28 -2.24 41.49
C LEU A 181 17.52 -3.32 42.56
N GLU A 182 17.81 -2.92 43.80
CA GLU A 182 18.10 -3.82 44.91
C GLU A 182 16.85 -4.22 45.72
N LEU A 183 15.70 -3.58 45.48
CA LEU A 183 14.46 -3.93 46.16
C LEU A 183 13.96 -5.31 45.75
N ASP A 184 13.61 -6.13 46.74
CA ASP A 184 12.84 -7.35 46.52
C ASP A 184 11.36 -7.00 46.39
N TYR A 185 10.99 -6.63 45.17
CA TYR A 185 9.63 -6.22 44.80
C TYR A 185 8.55 -7.26 45.15
N LEU A 186 8.88 -8.54 45.37
CA LEU A 186 7.90 -9.52 45.80
C LEU A 186 7.52 -9.40 47.28
N LYS A 187 8.40 -8.86 48.12
CA LYS A 187 8.18 -8.74 49.57
C LYS A 187 7.61 -7.40 50.04
N LEU A 188 7.57 -6.40 49.17
CA LEU A 188 7.04 -5.07 49.50
C LEU A 188 5.53 -5.13 49.82
N SER A 189 5.06 -4.31 50.75
CA SER A 189 3.61 -4.05 50.84
C SER A 189 3.11 -3.33 49.58
N ASN A 190 1.79 -3.30 49.35
CA ASN A 190 1.23 -2.62 48.18
C ASN A 190 1.56 -1.13 48.20
N ASP A 191 1.46 -0.47 49.37
CA ASP A 191 1.81 0.95 49.51
C ASP A 191 3.28 1.21 49.14
N GLU A 192 4.20 0.39 49.64
CA GLU A 192 5.63 0.50 49.33
C GLU A 192 5.90 0.25 47.83
N PHE A 193 5.22 -0.72 47.23
CA PHE A 193 5.34 -1.01 45.81
C PHE A 193 4.85 0.17 44.95
N VAL A 194 3.73 0.77 45.33
CA VAL A 194 3.18 1.97 44.68
C VAL A 194 4.13 3.15 44.83
N GLN A 195 4.80 3.33 45.97
CA GLN A 195 5.83 4.37 46.12
C GLN A 195 7.05 4.12 45.21
N SER A 196 7.47 2.87 45.04
CA SER A 196 8.55 2.51 44.12
C SER A 196 8.16 2.79 42.66
N LEU A 197 6.93 2.45 42.27
CA LEU A 197 6.37 2.78 40.94
C LEU A 197 6.37 4.29 40.69
N LYS A 198 5.87 5.08 41.64
CA LYS A 198 5.84 6.55 41.54
C LYS A 198 7.24 7.16 41.48
N SER A 199 8.19 6.58 42.22
CA SER A 199 9.59 7.01 42.17
C SER A 199 10.19 6.75 40.79
N LEU A 200 9.95 5.57 40.22
CA LEU A 200 10.41 5.22 38.88
C LEU A 200 9.76 6.11 37.82
N ASP A 201 8.46 6.34 37.90
CA ASP A 201 7.72 7.25 37.02
C ASP A 201 8.35 8.65 37.02
N ASN A 202 8.63 9.22 38.20
CA ASN A 202 9.25 10.54 38.28
C ASN A 202 10.67 10.56 37.66
N ILE A 203 11.45 9.51 37.85
CA ILE A 203 12.79 9.40 37.23
C ILE A 203 12.68 9.31 35.72
N CYS A 204 11.77 8.48 35.19
CA CYS A 204 11.47 8.37 33.77
C CYS A 204 11.03 9.72 33.20
N MET A 205 10.12 10.40 33.88
CA MET A 205 9.67 11.74 33.51
C MET A 205 10.83 12.70 33.37
N GLU A 206 11.74 12.76 34.35
CA GLU A 206 12.88 13.66 34.27
C GLU A 206 13.88 13.23 33.19
N ILE A 207 14.24 11.95 33.07
CA ILE A 207 15.26 11.52 32.09
C ILE A 207 14.81 11.77 30.65
N TYR A 208 13.54 11.57 30.33
CA TYR A 208 13.02 11.77 28.98
C TYR A 208 12.94 13.25 28.55
N GLN A 209 13.01 14.22 29.48
CA GLN A 209 13.18 15.63 29.10
C GLN A 209 14.56 15.87 28.46
N ARG A 210 15.52 14.96 28.68
CA ARG A 210 16.91 15.04 28.21
C ARG A 210 17.14 14.15 27.00
N TYR A 211 16.07 13.58 26.43
CA TYR A 211 16.13 12.62 25.33
C TYR A 211 16.84 13.16 24.08
N ILE A 212 16.94 14.50 23.94
CA ILE A 212 17.77 15.18 22.93
C ILE A 212 19.21 14.64 22.85
N PHE A 213 19.74 14.06 23.93
CA PHE A 213 21.05 13.41 23.92
C PHE A 213 21.13 12.18 23.03
N PHE A 214 20.09 11.36 22.91
CA PHE A 214 20.21 10.04 22.29
C PHE A 214 20.41 10.09 20.77
N THR A 215 20.13 11.24 20.16
CA THR A 215 20.08 11.44 18.72
C THR A 215 21.22 12.34 18.27
N GLN A 216 22.02 11.85 17.32
CA GLN A 216 23.16 12.58 16.77
C GLN A 216 22.75 13.87 16.07
N GLU A 217 21.56 13.86 15.46
CA GLU A 217 20.98 14.91 14.63
C GLU A 217 20.80 16.27 15.34
N PHE A 218 20.74 16.30 16.67
CA PHE A 218 20.49 17.54 17.42
C PHE A 218 21.75 18.36 17.73
N PHE A 219 22.94 17.82 17.49
CA PHE A 219 24.20 18.47 17.81
C PHE A 219 25.07 18.58 16.56
N GLU A 220 25.56 19.77 16.27
CA GLU A 220 26.53 20.01 15.20
C GLU A 220 27.61 20.94 15.73
N THR A 221 28.87 20.48 15.72
CA THR A 221 29.98 21.20 16.32
C THR A 221 31.31 20.79 15.70
N ASP A 222 32.18 21.78 15.50
CA ASP A 222 33.58 21.60 15.13
C ASP A 222 34.52 21.66 16.36
N ASP A 223 33.96 21.86 17.56
CA ASP A 223 34.71 21.91 18.80
C ASP A 223 35.21 20.51 19.17
N SER A 224 36.53 20.32 19.12
CA SER A 224 37.16 19.02 19.36
C SER A 224 36.86 18.45 20.75
N GLU A 225 36.66 19.30 21.77
CA GLU A 225 36.28 18.86 23.12
C GLU A 225 34.86 18.29 23.11
N MET A 226 33.91 18.95 22.42
CA MET A 226 32.52 18.49 22.32
C MET A 226 32.37 17.26 21.44
N ILE A 227 33.12 17.17 20.34
CA ILE A 227 33.17 15.98 19.46
C ILE A 227 33.59 14.75 20.26
N GLU A 228 34.54 14.89 21.19
CA GLU A 228 34.97 13.80 22.06
C GLU A 228 34.01 13.53 23.23
N LEU A 229 33.42 14.58 23.81
CA LEU A 229 32.64 14.48 25.05
C LEU A 229 31.19 14.04 24.81
N LEU A 230 30.54 14.50 23.74
CA LEU A 230 29.13 14.17 23.45
C LEU A 230 28.89 12.65 23.32
N PRO A 231 29.69 11.87 22.56
CA PRO A 231 29.52 10.42 22.51
C PRO A 231 29.68 9.74 23.88
N LYS A 232 30.61 10.21 24.72
CA LYS A 232 30.83 9.64 26.06
C LYS A 232 29.63 9.87 26.97
N VAL A 233 29.10 11.08 27.00
CA VAL A 233 27.91 11.43 27.81
C VAL A 233 26.68 10.66 27.31
N ARG A 234 26.53 10.47 26.00
CA ARG A 234 25.47 9.61 25.43
C ARG A 234 25.56 8.18 25.92
N MET A 235 26.78 7.64 25.96
CA MET A 235 27.02 6.30 26.47
C MET A 235 26.67 6.21 27.97
N GLU A 236 27.11 7.16 28.79
CA GLU A 236 26.75 7.25 30.23
C GLU A 236 25.23 7.31 30.43
N LEU A 237 24.53 8.13 29.63
CA LEU A 237 23.08 8.27 29.69
C LEU A 237 22.35 7.02 29.22
N SER A 238 22.88 6.34 28.20
CA SER A 238 22.35 5.06 27.72
C SER A 238 22.51 3.96 28.75
N GLU A 239 23.62 3.92 29.49
CA GLU A 239 23.80 2.99 30.60
C GLU A 239 22.79 3.27 31.72
N PHE A 240 22.61 4.55 32.09
CA PHE A 240 21.65 4.92 33.12
C PHE A 240 20.19 4.62 32.72
N VAL A 241 19.80 4.87 31.47
CA VAL A 241 18.47 4.50 30.96
C VAL A 241 18.30 2.98 30.87
N SER A 242 19.36 2.24 30.56
CA SER A 242 19.33 0.78 30.62
C SER A 242 19.02 0.28 32.04
N ASP A 243 19.59 0.91 33.07
CA ASP A 243 19.29 0.57 34.46
C ASP A 243 17.85 0.91 34.87
N ILE A 244 17.29 2.02 34.37
CA ILE A 244 15.85 2.34 34.53
C ILE A 244 14.97 1.27 33.88
N TYR A 245 15.31 0.79 32.68
CA TYR A 245 14.55 -0.28 32.02
C TYR A 245 14.63 -1.59 32.79
N LYS A 246 15.79 -1.92 33.39
CA LYS A 246 15.89 -3.08 34.29
C LYS A 246 14.98 -2.94 35.51
N CYS A 247 14.83 -1.74 36.09
CA CYS A 247 13.83 -1.51 37.14
C CYS A 247 12.40 -1.78 36.63
N CYS A 248 12.04 -1.26 35.44
CA CYS A 248 10.74 -1.52 34.81
C CYS A 248 10.54 -3.05 34.67
N ASP A 249 11.54 -3.79 34.19
CA ASP A 249 11.47 -5.25 34.01
C ASP A 249 11.30 -6.01 35.33
N TYR A 250 12.06 -5.67 36.37
CA TYR A 250 11.96 -6.32 37.69
C TYR A 250 10.60 -6.08 38.35
N ILE A 251 10.06 -4.88 38.22
CA ILE A 251 8.71 -4.53 38.68
C ILE A 251 7.66 -5.36 37.95
N ILE A 252 7.75 -5.43 36.62
CA ILE A 252 6.82 -6.19 35.78
C ILE A 252 6.90 -7.69 36.11
N GLU A 253 8.11 -8.22 36.27
CA GLU A 253 8.32 -9.63 36.65
C GLU A 253 7.73 -9.92 38.04
N ALA A 254 7.92 -9.01 39.00
CA ALA A 254 7.36 -9.16 40.34
C ALA A 254 5.81 -9.10 40.32
N LEU A 255 5.22 -8.20 39.54
CA LEU A 255 3.76 -8.14 39.35
C LEU A 255 3.21 -9.43 38.73
N ALA A 256 3.87 -9.95 37.68
CA ALA A 256 3.48 -11.20 37.04
C ALA A 256 3.53 -12.39 38.01
N LYS A 257 4.50 -12.41 38.92
CA LYS A 257 4.61 -13.44 39.97
C LYS A 257 3.59 -13.25 41.10
N ARG A 258 3.26 -12.01 41.47
CA ARG A 258 2.23 -11.70 42.49
C ARG A 258 0.82 -12.03 42.01
N PHE A 259 0.57 -11.84 40.72
CA PHE A 259 -0.69 -12.14 40.05
C PHE A 259 -0.49 -13.24 39.01
N ASP A 260 -0.23 -14.45 39.48
CA ASP A 260 0.08 -15.65 38.69
C ASP A 260 -0.92 -15.95 37.55
N SER A 261 -2.16 -15.50 37.68
CA SER A 261 -3.19 -15.68 36.67
C SER A 261 -3.16 -14.67 35.51
N ILE A 262 -2.27 -13.67 35.54
CA ILE A 262 -2.07 -12.67 34.47
C ILE A 262 -0.77 -12.97 33.71
N LEU A 263 -0.84 -13.01 32.37
CA LEU A 263 0.34 -13.19 31.52
C LEU A 263 1.31 -12.00 31.67
N TRP A 264 2.62 -12.28 31.78
CA TRP A 264 3.68 -11.28 31.92
C TRP A 264 3.60 -10.16 30.88
N GLN A 265 3.31 -10.51 29.62
CA GLN A 265 3.17 -9.54 28.52
C GLN A 265 2.05 -8.54 28.78
N THR A 266 1.02 -8.90 29.53
CA THR A 266 -0.10 -7.97 29.83
C THR A 266 0.40 -6.74 30.59
N PHE A 267 1.35 -6.92 31.50
CA PHE A 267 1.93 -5.84 32.29
C PHE A 267 2.85 -4.93 31.47
N THR A 268 3.45 -5.41 30.37
CA THR A 268 4.22 -4.55 29.47
C THR A 268 3.33 -3.61 28.66
N TYR A 269 2.03 -3.87 28.62
CA TYR A 269 1.02 -3.03 27.96
C TYR A 269 0.18 -2.19 28.93
N ALA A 270 0.44 -2.29 30.23
CA ALA A 270 -0.30 -1.56 31.26
C ALA A 270 0.34 -0.19 31.57
N THR A 271 -0.48 0.73 32.05
CA THR A 271 -0.07 2.06 32.57
C THR A 271 0.25 1.98 34.06
N PHE A 272 0.87 3.05 34.59
CA PHE A 272 1.13 3.14 36.03
C PHE A 272 -0.17 3.09 36.84
N ASP A 273 -1.19 3.86 36.43
CA ASP A 273 -2.45 3.95 37.16
C ASP A 273 -3.23 2.62 37.11
N GLU A 274 -3.21 1.90 35.99
CA GLU A 274 -3.84 0.57 35.89
C GLU A 274 -3.18 -0.46 36.82
N ILE A 275 -1.85 -0.39 36.96
CA ILE A 275 -1.11 -1.27 37.89
C ILE A 275 -1.42 -0.91 39.33
N ILE A 276 -1.46 0.39 39.67
CA ILE A 276 -1.81 0.86 41.01
C ILE A 276 -3.24 0.45 41.35
N ASP A 277 -4.19 0.64 40.45
CA ASP A 277 -5.58 0.22 40.61
C ASP A 277 -5.73 -1.29 40.86
N LEU A 278 -4.92 -2.12 40.19
CA LEU A 278 -4.88 -3.57 40.41
C LEU A 278 -4.27 -3.92 41.78
N LEU A 279 -3.25 -3.19 42.23
CA LEU A 279 -2.65 -3.38 43.55
C LEU A 279 -3.59 -2.93 44.68
N ASP A 280 -4.34 -1.86 44.47
CA ASP A 280 -5.28 -1.30 45.45
C ASP A 280 -6.57 -2.14 45.54
N ASP A 281 -7.07 -2.67 44.41
CA ASP A 281 -8.19 -3.61 44.38
C ASP A 281 -7.89 -4.84 43.49
N PRO A 282 -7.29 -5.90 44.06
CA PRO A 282 -6.99 -7.15 43.36
C PRO A 282 -8.18 -7.85 42.70
N LYS A 283 -9.42 -7.48 43.04
CA LYS A 283 -10.62 -8.08 42.42
C LYS A 283 -10.84 -7.60 40.99
N LYS A 284 -10.17 -6.52 40.55
CA LYS A 284 -10.20 -6.03 39.16
C LYS A 284 -9.34 -6.86 38.19
N ILE A 285 -8.79 -7.99 38.63
CA ILE A 285 -7.86 -8.82 37.85
C ILE A 285 -8.40 -9.22 36.47
N ASP A 286 -9.69 -9.53 36.33
CA ASP A 286 -10.30 -9.92 35.06
C ASP A 286 -10.51 -8.74 34.11
N GLU A 287 -10.67 -7.54 34.65
CA GLU A 287 -10.68 -6.30 33.87
C GLU A 287 -9.27 -5.99 33.38
N PHE A 288 -8.28 -6.11 34.25
CA PHE A 288 -6.87 -5.89 33.93
C PHE A 288 -6.38 -6.81 32.79
N LYS A 289 -6.80 -8.08 32.76
CA LYS A 289 -6.43 -9.03 31.68
C LYS A 289 -6.84 -8.57 30.28
N LYS A 290 -7.86 -7.71 30.16
CA LYS A 290 -8.36 -7.22 28.86
C LYS A 290 -7.35 -6.28 28.19
N ILE A 291 -6.40 -5.73 28.95
CA ILE A 291 -5.32 -4.87 28.45
C ILE A 291 -4.47 -5.59 27.39
N ASN A 292 -4.35 -6.92 27.45
CA ASN A 292 -3.53 -7.69 26.49
C ASN A 292 -3.95 -7.50 25.01
N GLY A 293 -5.17 -7.03 24.73
CA GLY A 293 -5.57 -6.64 23.37
C GLY A 293 -4.69 -5.54 22.76
N ARG A 294 -4.03 -4.71 23.58
CA ARG A 294 -3.06 -3.68 23.16
C ARG A 294 -1.87 -4.29 22.40
N SER A 295 -1.54 -5.57 22.59
CA SER A 295 -0.49 -6.28 21.83
C SER A 295 -0.69 -6.29 20.31
N ILE A 296 -1.90 -6.00 19.83
CA ILE A 296 -2.25 -5.96 18.41
C ILE A 296 -2.01 -4.57 17.83
N ALA A 297 -2.59 -3.54 18.46
CA ALA A 297 -2.34 -2.11 18.23
C ALA A 297 -3.13 -1.26 19.24
N PHE A 298 -2.60 -0.10 19.63
CA PHE A 298 -3.28 0.85 20.51
C PHE A 298 -2.91 2.32 20.22
N VAL A 299 -3.75 3.25 20.69
CA VAL A 299 -3.60 4.71 20.56
C VAL A 299 -3.61 5.35 21.95
N TYR A 300 -2.64 6.22 22.26
CA TYR A 300 -2.67 7.08 23.45
C TYR A 300 -3.33 8.40 23.11
N ASN A 301 -4.43 8.78 23.76
CA ASN A 301 -5.19 9.99 23.43
C ASN A 301 -4.83 11.23 24.29
N GLY A 302 -3.70 11.19 25.01
CA GLY A 302 -3.32 12.24 25.96
C GLY A 302 -3.93 12.10 27.36
N LYS A 303 -4.84 11.14 27.56
CA LYS A 303 -5.36 10.73 28.88
C LYS A 303 -5.19 9.23 29.11
N ASP A 304 -5.67 8.40 28.18
CA ASP A 304 -5.70 6.94 28.30
C ASP A 304 -5.22 6.25 27.01
N PHE A 305 -5.01 4.93 27.10
CA PHE A 305 -4.65 4.06 25.97
C PHE A 305 -5.84 3.22 25.49
N VAL A 306 -6.17 3.31 24.20
CA VAL A 306 -7.30 2.61 23.57
C VAL A 306 -6.81 1.53 22.60
N THR A 307 -7.24 0.28 22.80
CA THR A 307 -6.95 -0.87 21.93
C THR A 307 -7.78 -0.85 20.65
N ILE A 308 -7.18 -1.11 19.49
CA ILE A 308 -7.88 -1.17 18.20
C ILE A 308 -7.77 -2.58 17.57
N LYS A 309 -8.85 -3.12 16.99
CA LYS A 309 -8.83 -4.45 16.31
C LYS A 309 -8.31 -4.31 14.88
N ARG A 310 -7.12 -4.83 14.58
CA ARG A 310 -6.47 -4.96 13.24
C ARG A 310 -7.15 -4.11 12.14
N MET A 311 -6.82 -2.81 12.13
CA MET A 311 -7.28 -1.83 11.14
C MET A 311 -6.09 -1.37 10.30
N GLU A 312 -6.29 -1.25 9.00
CA GLU A 312 -5.22 -1.00 8.03
C GLU A 312 -5.04 0.49 7.71
N SER A 313 -5.96 1.37 8.17
CA SER A 313 -5.88 2.81 7.92
C SER A 313 -6.13 3.71 9.13
N VAL A 314 -5.59 4.93 9.09
CA VAL A 314 -5.81 6.00 10.10
C VAL A 314 -7.30 6.38 10.19
N THR A 315 -8.05 6.27 9.09
CA THR A 315 -9.48 6.61 9.00
C THR A 315 -10.36 5.59 9.74
N GLU A 316 -10.00 4.31 9.71
CA GLU A 316 -10.67 3.25 10.47
C GLU A 316 -10.44 3.42 11.97
N ILE A 317 -9.23 3.83 12.36
CA ILE A 317 -8.90 4.17 13.76
C ILE A 317 -9.75 5.35 14.23
N ILE A 318 -9.92 6.37 13.39
CA ILE A 318 -10.81 7.51 13.66
C ILE A 318 -12.27 7.06 13.80
N SER A 319 -12.76 6.14 12.95
CA SER A 319 -14.11 5.56 13.01
C SER A 319 -14.35 4.72 14.27
N TYR A 320 -13.35 3.93 14.68
CA TYR A 320 -13.41 3.11 15.90
C TYR A 320 -13.38 3.96 17.17
N LEU A 321 -12.50 4.96 17.25
CA LEU A 321 -12.43 5.89 18.37
C LEU A 321 -13.66 6.82 18.47
N THR A 322 -14.51 6.84 17.44
CA THR A 322 -15.77 7.60 17.38
C THR A 322 -17.02 6.71 17.50
N ASN A 323 -16.87 5.39 17.74
CA ASN A 323 -17.94 4.38 17.97
C ASN A 323 -18.94 4.15 16.81
N GLN A 324 -18.54 3.48 15.71
CA GLN A 324 -19.48 2.91 14.72
C GLN A 324 -19.14 1.45 14.32
N GLU A 325 -20.09 0.51 14.48
CA GLU A 325 -19.96 -0.95 14.21
C GLU A 325 -20.49 -1.37 12.82
N ILE A 326 -19.93 -2.44 12.19
CA ILE A 326 -20.68 -3.45 11.39
C ILE A 326 -20.07 -4.87 11.47
N VAL A 327 -20.94 -5.88 11.63
CA VAL A 327 -20.75 -7.35 11.65
C VAL A 327 -21.08 -7.98 10.28
N ALA A 328 -20.41 -9.09 9.89
CA ALA A 328 -20.83 -9.94 8.76
C ALA A 328 -20.91 -11.44 9.12
N SER A 329 -21.98 -12.14 8.69
CA SER A 329 -21.96 -13.54 8.17
C SER A 329 -23.37 -14.13 7.90
N GLY A 330 -23.49 -14.99 6.86
CA GLY A 330 -24.50 -16.06 6.77
C GLY A 330 -25.29 -16.24 5.45
N ASN A 331 -25.15 -17.41 4.80
CA ASN A 331 -25.90 -17.84 3.58
C ASN A 331 -27.42 -17.83 3.81
N CYS A 332 -28.09 -16.76 3.35
CA CYS A 332 -29.51 -16.54 3.57
C CYS A 332 -30.32 -16.86 2.29
N LYS A 333 -31.18 -17.89 2.33
CA LYS A 333 -32.09 -18.21 1.21
C LYS A 333 -33.33 -17.29 1.16
N ILE A 334 -33.63 -16.59 2.26
CA ILE A 334 -34.80 -15.72 2.40
C ILE A 334 -34.39 -14.43 3.11
N ILE A 335 -34.36 -13.30 2.38
CA ILE A 335 -34.08 -11.98 2.96
C ILE A 335 -35.38 -11.37 3.43
N LYS A 336 -35.37 -10.78 4.63
CA LYS A 336 -36.55 -10.15 5.25
C LYS A 336 -36.36 -8.64 5.36
N GLY A 337 -37.45 -7.90 5.23
CA GLY A 337 -37.49 -6.46 5.43
C GLY A 337 -38.92 -5.98 5.65
N ASN A 338 -39.12 -4.67 5.70
CA ASN A 338 -40.46 -4.10 5.88
C ASN A 338 -41.17 -4.01 4.52
N ALA A 339 -42.32 -4.67 4.38
CA ALA A 339 -43.18 -4.51 3.22
C ALA A 339 -43.85 -3.13 3.28
N VAL A 340 -43.57 -2.28 2.29
CA VAL A 340 -44.06 -0.89 2.25
C VAL A 340 -45.07 -0.62 1.13
N SER A 341 -45.04 -1.45 0.08
CA SER A 341 -46.02 -1.45 -1.01
C SER A 341 -46.35 -2.89 -1.37
N GLY A 342 -47.65 -3.22 -1.38
CA GLY A 342 -48.13 -4.59 -1.40
C GLY A 342 -48.12 -5.26 -2.77
N GLY A 343 -47.83 -6.56 -2.81
CA GLY A 343 -47.94 -7.40 -4.00
C GLY A 343 -46.82 -8.44 -4.10
N THR A 344 -46.82 -9.24 -5.16
CA THR A 344 -45.78 -10.24 -5.42
C THR A 344 -45.17 -10.06 -6.80
N ALA A 345 -43.90 -10.40 -6.94
CA ALA A 345 -43.16 -10.25 -8.18
C ALA A 345 -42.06 -11.31 -8.34
N LYS A 346 -41.80 -11.74 -9.57
CA LYS A 346 -40.66 -12.58 -9.94
C LYS A 346 -39.88 -11.93 -11.07
N GLY A 347 -38.55 -11.96 -10.97
CA GLY A 347 -37.67 -11.42 -11.99
C GLY A 347 -36.18 -11.61 -11.66
N LEU A 348 -35.33 -11.27 -12.61
CA LEU A 348 -33.87 -11.28 -12.44
C LEU A 348 -33.44 -10.03 -11.67
N VAL A 349 -32.50 -10.18 -10.75
CA VAL A 349 -31.91 -9.08 -9.99
C VAL A 349 -31.05 -8.22 -10.91
N ILE A 350 -31.25 -6.91 -10.82
CA ILE A 350 -30.26 -5.92 -11.24
C ILE A 350 -29.90 -5.09 -10.02
N LYS A 351 -28.61 -5.07 -9.69
CA LYS A 351 -28.04 -4.45 -8.51
C LYS A 351 -27.37 -3.13 -8.88
N ILE A 352 -27.77 -2.05 -8.21
CA ILE A 352 -27.18 -0.73 -8.37
C ILE A 352 -26.57 -0.31 -7.02
N LEU A 353 -25.24 -0.32 -6.92
CA LEU A 353 -24.48 0.10 -5.73
C LEU A 353 -23.94 1.54 -5.85
N GLU A 354 -23.57 1.93 -7.07
CA GLU A 354 -23.03 3.23 -7.41
C GLU A 354 -24.01 3.99 -8.31
N TYR A 355 -24.17 5.29 -8.09
CA TYR A 355 -25.05 6.14 -8.92
C TYR A 355 -24.27 6.86 -10.01
N ASP A 356 -23.51 6.09 -10.77
CA ASP A 356 -22.91 6.54 -12.03
C ASP A 356 -23.97 6.41 -13.14
N TYR A 357 -24.29 7.53 -13.79
CA TYR A 357 -25.38 7.59 -14.77
C TYR A 357 -25.07 6.76 -16.03
N GLU A 358 -23.81 6.66 -16.45
CA GLU A 358 -23.42 5.82 -17.60
C GLU A 358 -23.57 4.34 -17.25
N LYS A 359 -23.05 3.91 -16.09
CA LYS A 359 -23.21 2.53 -15.61
C LYS A 359 -24.66 2.15 -15.35
N ILE A 360 -25.47 3.06 -14.80
CA ILE A 360 -26.92 2.85 -14.59
C ILE A 360 -27.64 2.71 -15.93
N ASN A 361 -27.28 3.51 -16.92
CA ASN A 361 -27.85 3.40 -18.25
C ASN A 361 -27.51 2.07 -18.90
N ASP A 362 -26.24 1.67 -18.89
CA ASP A 362 -25.80 0.37 -19.40
C ASP A 362 -26.49 -0.79 -18.67
N ALA A 363 -26.73 -0.62 -17.37
CA ALA A 363 -27.40 -1.62 -16.55
C ALA A 363 -28.91 -1.70 -16.77
N LEU A 364 -29.62 -0.59 -17.02
CA LEU A 364 -31.09 -0.51 -16.96
C LEU A 364 -31.79 -0.10 -18.26
N VAL A 365 -31.13 0.59 -19.19
CA VAL A 365 -31.75 1.06 -20.44
C VAL A 365 -32.13 -0.15 -21.31
N GLY A 366 -33.35 -0.12 -21.86
CA GLY A 366 -33.87 -1.22 -22.68
C GLY A 366 -34.25 -2.49 -21.92
N LYS A 367 -34.00 -2.57 -20.60
CA LYS A 367 -34.38 -3.71 -19.76
C LYS A 367 -35.73 -3.46 -19.09
N SER A 368 -36.54 -4.51 -19.01
CA SER A 368 -37.84 -4.51 -18.32
C SER A 368 -37.99 -5.81 -17.52
N ASN A 369 -38.95 -5.85 -16.59
CA ASN A 369 -39.29 -7.05 -15.81
C ASN A 369 -38.20 -7.54 -14.83
N TYR A 370 -37.28 -6.68 -14.42
CA TYR A 370 -36.24 -7.00 -13.43
C TYR A 370 -36.69 -6.65 -11.99
N ILE A 371 -35.96 -7.16 -11.02
CA ILE A 371 -36.08 -6.81 -9.60
C ILE A 371 -34.91 -5.89 -9.25
N LEU A 372 -35.20 -4.66 -8.85
CA LEU A 372 -34.16 -3.70 -8.53
C LEU A 372 -33.69 -3.88 -7.10
N VAL A 373 -32.38 -4.04 -6.90
CA VAL A 373 -31.74 -4.12 -5.58
C VAL A 373 -30.73 -2.99 -5.44
N THR A 374 -30.84 -2.17 -4.40
CA THR A 374 -29.95 -1.02 -4.21
C THR A 374 -29.90 -0.59 -2.74
N PRO A 375 -28.83 0.04 -2.22
CA PRO A 375 -28.77 0.44 -0.81
C PRO A 375 -29.94 1.37 -0.41
N MET A 376 -30.27 2.33 -1.28
CA MET A 376 -31.41 3.25 -1.14
C MET A 376 -31.96 3.59 -2.54
N THR A 377 -33.14 4.19 -2.68
CA THR A 377 -33.53 4.78 -3.99
C THR A 377 -33.24 6.27 -4.01
N ARG A 378 -32.89 6.81 -5.18
CA ARG A 378 -32.72 8.26 -5.39
C ARG A 378 -33.67 8.77 -6.49
N PRO A 379 -34.02 10.07 -6.50
CA PRO A 379 -34.93 10.64 -7.50
C PRO A 379 -34.49 10.41 -8.96
N GLU A 380 -33.18 10.32 -9.21
CA GLU A 380 -32.57 10.17 -10.54
C GLU A 380 -32.92 8.84 -11.21
N ILE A 381 -33.24 7.80 -10.42
CA ILE A 381 -33.58 6.48 -10.96
C ILE A 381 -35.09 6.24 -11.11
N VAL A 382 -35.94 7.23 -10.76
CA VAL A 382 -37.41 7.08 -10.73
C VAL A 382 -38.00 6.69 -12.09
N SER A 383 -37.40 7.15 -13.19
CA SER A 383 -37.80 6.75 -14.55
C SER A 383 -37.61 5.25 -14.81
N TYR A 384 -36.53 4.66 -14.28
CA TYR A 384 -36.25 3.23 -14.40
C TYR A 384 -37.09 2.39 -13.42
N LEU A 385 -37.46 2.94 -12.25
CA LEU A 385 -38.32 2.27 -11.28
C LEU A 385 -39.64 1.81 -11.89
N LYS A 386 -40.19 2.56 -12.86
CA LYS A 386 -41.42 2.21 -13.59
C LYS A 386 -41.33 0.88 -14.35
N ASN A 387 -40.12 0.47 -14.73
CA ASN A 387 -39.86 -0.76 -15.48
C ASN A 387 -39.48 -1.95 -14.58
N ALA A 388 -39.29 -1.70 -13.28
CA ALA A 388 -39.01 -2.72 -12.28
C ALA A 388 -40.30 -3.43 -11.83
N ARG A 389 -40.22 -4.74 -11.58
CA ARG A 389 -41.33 -5.54 -11.04
C ARG A 389 -41.40 -5.52 -9.53
N ALA A 390 -40.29 -5.26 -8.86
CA ALA A 390 -40.23 -4.97 -7.43
C ALA A 390 -38.97 -4.19 -7.09
N ILE A 391 -39.00 -3.53 -5.94
CA ILE A 391 -37.89 -2.73 -5.41
C ILE A 391 -37.49 -3.27 -4.04
N ILE A 392 -36.19 -3.56 -3.87
CA ILE A 392 -35.61 -4.00 -2.59
C ILE A 392 -34.51 -3.01 -2.19
N THR A 393 -34.57 -2.48 -0.96
CA THR A 393 -33.52 -1.62 -0.41
C THR A 393 -33.00 -2.05 0.96
N ASP A 394 -31.68 -1.91 1.17
CA ASP A 394 -31.05 -2.22 2.45
C ASP A 394 -31.41 -1.23 3.54
N GLU A 395 -31.59 0.03 3.16
CA GLU A 395 -31.95 1.11 4.04
C GLU A 395 -33.34 1.66 3.70
N GLY A 396 -34.00 2.23 4.71
CA GLY A 396 -35.28 2.91 4.56
C GLY A 396 -36.37 2.39 5.49
N GLY A 397 -37.22 3.30 5.94
CA GLY A 397 -38.43 3.00 6.70
C GLY A 397 -39.70 3.18 5.86
N ILE A 398 -40.87 3.02 6.49
CA ILE A 398 -42.21 3.11 5.86
C ILE A 398 -42.51 4.43 5.12
N THR A 399 -41.70 5.47 5.32
CA THR A 399 -41.84 6.81 4.70
C THR A 399 -40.67 7.20 3.79
N CYS A 400 -39.71 6.31 3.51
CA CYS A 400 -38.56 6.65 2.67
C CYS A 400 -38.94 6.84 1.19
N HIS A 401 -38.03 7.37 0.38
CA HIS A 401 -38.25 7.60 -1.05
C HIS A 401 -38.72 6.33 -1.78
N ALA A 402 -38.13 5.16 -1.47
CA ALA A 402 -38.55 3.88 -2.05
C ALA A 402 -39.99 3.53 -1.67
N ALA A 403 -40.40 3.78 -0.43
CA ALA A 403 -41.76 3.51 0.07
C ALA A 403 -42.82 4.45 -0.55
N ILE A 404 -42.48 5.72 -0.78
CA ILE A 404 -43.40 6.68 -1.39
C ILE A 404 -43.58 6.37 -2.88
N VAL A 405 -42.47 6.23 -3.62
CA VAL A 405 -42.50 6.00 -5.07
C VAL A 405 -43.10 4.64 -5.41
N SER A 406 -42.80 3.59 -4.65
CA SER A 406 -43.37 2.26 -4.90
C SER A 406 -44.89 2.20 -4.69
N ARG A 407 -45.45 2.94 -3.72
CA ARG A 407 -46.91 3.05 -3.53
C ARG A 407 -47.59 3.79 -4.68
N GLU A 408 -46.99 4.89 -5.14
CA GLU A 408 -47.49 5.68 -6.26
C GLU A 408 -47.47 4.87 -7.57
N LEU A 409 -46.39 4.13 -7.79
CA LEU A 409 -46.22 3.28 -8.97
C LEU A 409 -46.92 1.91 -8.85
N LYS A 410 -47.51 1.60 -7.68
CA LYS A 410 -48.13 0.29 -7.35
C LYS A 410 -47.19 -0.91 -7.59
N ILE A 411 -45.92 -0.74 -7.25
CA ILE A 411 -44.88 -1.77 -7.40
C ILE A 411 -44.62 -2.40 -6.02
N PRO A 412 -44.55 -3.74 -5.90
CA PRO A 412 -44.15 -4.41 -4.68
C PRO A 412 -42.79 -3.91 -4.17
N CYS A 413 -42.72 -3.56 -2.88
CA CYS A 413 -41.48 -3.00 -2.33
C CYS A 413 -41.22 -3.43 -0.88
N ILE A 414 -39.97 -3.82 -0.65
CA ILE A 414 -39.42 -4.19 0.66
C ILE A 414 -38.23 -3.29 0.96
N VAL A 415 -38.21 -2.64 2.12
CA VAL A 415 -37.14 -1.73 2.54
C VAL A 415 -36.57 -2.13 3.89
N GLY A 416 -35.33 -1.73 4.17
CA GLY A 416 -34.69 -2.02 5.46
C GLY A 416 -34.20 -3.47 5.56
N THR A 417 -33.81 -4.08 4.45
CA THR A 417 -33.32 -5.47 4.43
C THR A 417 -31.94 -5.64 5.06
N LYS A 418 -31.17 -4.55 5.23
CA LYS A 418 -29.81 -4.47 5.78
C LYS A 418 -28.72 -5.22 5.01
N ILE A 419 -29.06 -6.29 4.29
CA ILE A 419 -28.09 -7.24 3.70
C ILE A 419 -28.41 -7.65 2.24
N ALA A 420 -29.50 -7.17 1.64
CA ALA A 420 -29.91 -7.57 0.30
C ALA A 420 -28.88 -7.23 -0.78
N THR A 421 -28.19 -6.09 -0.71
CA THR A 421 -27.15 -5.77 -1.72
C THR A 421 -25.88 -6.64 -1.56
N GLN A 422 -25.68 -7.21 -0.37
CA GLN A 422 -24.60 -8.15 -0.06
C GLN A 422 -24.96 -9.59 -0.44
N VAL A 423 -26.24 -9.95 -0.37
CA VAL A 423 -26.72 -11.34 -0.60
C VAL A 423 -27.18 -11.58 -2.04
N LEU A 424 -27.79 -10.59 -2.69
CA LEU A 424 -28.32 -10.68 -4.06
C LEU A 424 -27.30 -10.18 -5.10
N HIS A 425 -27.18 -10.91 -6.20
CA HIS A 425 -26.23 -10.65 -7.27
C HIS A 425 -26.95 -10.42 -8.60
N ASP A 426 -26.33 -9.69 -9.53
CA ASP A 426 -26.90 -9.49 -10.87
C ASP A 426 -27.21 -10.82 -11.55
N GLY A 427 -28.43 -10.93 -12.09
CA GLY A 427 -28.90 -12.14 -12.74
C GLY A 427 -29.46 -13.22 -11.81
N ASP A 428 -29.46 -13.03 -10.48
CA ASP A 428 -30.18 -13.93 -9.58
C ASP A 428 -31.68 -13.90 -9.90
N LEU A 429 -32.32 -15.06 -10.08
CA LEU A 429 -33.77 -15.15 -10.21
C LEU A 429 -34.40 -15.19 -8.81
N VAL A 430 -35.22 -14.19 -8.48
CA VAL A 430 -35.83 -14.04 -7.15
C VAL A 430 -37.35 -13.89 -7.23
N GLU A 431 -38.01 -14.25 -6.13
CA GLU A 431 -39.42 -13.97 -5.83
C GLU A 431 -39.50 -12.98 -4.68
N VAL A 432 -40.19 -11.87 -4.90
CA VAL A 432 -40.48 -10.85 -3.89
C VAL A 432 -41.93 -11.02 -3.47
N ASP A 433 -42.15 -11.21 -2.18
CA ASP A 433 -43.47 -11.25 -1.55
C ASP A 433 -43.58 -10.11 -0.53
N ALA A 434 -44.30 -9.07 -0.93
CA ALA A 434 -44.62 -7.91 -0.11
C ALA A 434 -46.11 -7.90 0.29
N LEU A 435 -46.81 -9.03 0.26
CA LEU A 435 -48.20 -9.08 0.72
C LEU A 435 -48.27 -8.73 2.21
N ASN A 436 -49.14 -7.77 2.55
CA ASN A 436 -49.40 -7.38 3.94
C ASN A 436 -50.08 -8.54 4.69
N HIS A 437 -49.30 -9.47 5.23
CA HIS A 437 -49.79 -10.40 6.23
C HIS A 437 -49.80 -9.68 7.57
N SER A 438 -50.88 -8.95 7.84
CA SER A 438 -51.14 -8.41 9.17
C SER A 438 -51.35 -9.57 10.14
N VAL A 439 -50.27 -10.05 10.75
CA VAL A 439 -50.37 -10.86 11.96
C VAL A 439 -50.81 -9.91 13.06
N GLN A 440 -51.92 -10.22 13.73
CA GLN A 440 -52.47 -9.42 14.83
C GLN A 440 -51.35 -8.96 15.79
N GLY A 441 -50.95 -7.68 15.68
CA GLY A 441 -49.94 -7.03 16.52
C GLY A 441 -48.48 -7.04 16.04
N GLY A 442 -48.16 -7.51 14.83
CA GLY A 442 -46.79 -7.55 14.28
C GLY A 442 -46.56 -6.64 13.06
N ALA A 443 -45.32 -6.14 12.89
CA ALA A 443 -44.90 -5.27 11.78
C ALA A 443 -45.09 -5.95 10.40
N ASN A 444 -45.41 -5.17 9.36
CA ASN A 444 -45.58 -5.64 7.97
C ASN A 444 -44.26 -6.22 7.44
N GLU A 445 -44.08 -7.53 7.57
CA GLU A 445 -42.87 -8.24 7.16
C GLU A 445 -42.99 -8.72 5.70
N GLY A 446 -42.06 -8.30 4.85
CA GLY A 446 -41.90 -8.78 3.47
C GLY A 446 -40.73 -9.74 3.35
N ALA A 447 -40.80 -10.64 2.37
CA ALA A 447 -39.76 -11.65 2.14
C ALA A 447 -39.30 -11.68 0.67
N VAL A 448 -38.00 -11.88 0.47
CA VAL A 448 -37.38 -12.13 -0.83
C VAL A 448 -36.79 -13.54 -0.83
N ARG A 449 -37.29 -14.42 -1.72
CA ARG A 449 -36.82 -15.79 -1.88
C ARG A 449 -35.95 -15.90 -3.11
N ILE A 450 -34.77 -16.51 -2.95
CA ILE A 450 -33.87 -16.80 -4.07
C ILE A 450 -34.35 -18.09 -4.74
N LEU A 451 -34.85 -18.00 -5.99
CA LEU A 451 -35.41 -19.14 -6.72
C LEU A 451 -34.33 -19.88 -7.51
N LYS A 452 -33.42 -19.14 -8.15
CA LYS A 452 -32.24 -19.68 -8.84
C LYS A 452 -31.12 -18.63 -8.71
N LYS A 453 -29.98 -19.01 -8.14
CA LYS A 453 -28.77 -18.17 -8.21
C LYS A 453 -28.34 -18.08 -9.67
N ALA A 454 -27.88 -16.92 -10.12
CA ALA A 454 -27.28 -16.80 -11.45
C ALA A 454 -26.24 -17.93 -11.59
N GLU A 455 -26.28 -18.70 -12.68
CA GLU A 455 -25.18 -19.62 -12.97
C GLU A 455 -23.96 -18.74 -13.13
N SER A 456 -23.04 -18.85 -12.17
CA SER A 456 -21.75 -18.20 -12.25
C SER A 456 -21.11 -18.68 -13.55
N LYS A 457 -21.01 -17.80 -14.54
CA LYS A 457 -19.74 -17.77 -15.25
C LYS A 457 -18.73 -17.39 -14.17
N ILE A 458 -18.12 -18.42 -13.60
CA ILE A 458 -16.94 -18.27 -12.77
C ILE A 458 -15.93 -17.64 -13.73
N HIS A 459 -15.78 -16.32 -13.69
CA HIS A 459 -14.46 -15.80 -13.99
C HIS A 459 -13.67 -16.13 -12.73
N GLU A 460 -12.84 -17.17 -12.83
CA GLU A 460 -11.76 -17.38 -11.88
C GLU A 460 -11.03 -16.05 -11.74
N LYS A 461 -10.60 -15.69 -10.52
CA LYS A 461 -9.73 -14.52 -10.35
C LYS A 461 -8.54 -14.71 -11.29
N GLU A 462 -8.17 -13.66 -12.00
CA GLU A 462 -6.93 -13.69 -12.77
C GLU A 462 -5.77 -13.82 -11.79
N GLU A 463 -5.07 -14.95 -11.88
CA GLU A 463 -4.03 -15.32 -10.93
C GLU A 463 -2.67 -14.81 -11.41
N TYR A 464 -2.17 -13.79 -10.74
CA TYR A 464 -0.85 -13.24 -10.98
C TYR A 464 0.17 -13.91 -10.06
N ARG A 465 0.98 -14.81 -10.61
CA ARG A 465 2.02 -15.53 -9.86
C ARG A 465 3.28 -14.69 -9.78
N LYS A 466 3.83 -14.56 -8.57
CA LYS A 466 5.12 -13.91 -8.36
C LYS A 466 6.20 -14.68 -9.11
N PHE A 467 6.93 -14.03 -10.01
CA PHE A 467 7.92 -14.70 -10.84
C PHE A 467 9.34 -14.52 -10.32
N PHE A 468 9.78 -13.28 -10.02
CA PHE A 468 11.05 -12.99 -9.35
C PHE A 468 11.06 -11.57 -8.75
N ASN A 469 12.17 -11.19 -8.09
CA ASN A 469 12.41 -9.84 -7.55
C ASN A 469 13.68 -9.23 -8.16
N ARG A 470 13.67 -7.93 -8.48
CA ARG A 470 14.84 -7.19 -8.98
C ARG A 470 14.94 -5.77 -8.42
N GLY A 471 16.14 -5.29 -8.16
CA GLY A 471 16.40 -3.87 -7.89
C GLY A 471 16.34 -3.03 -9.17
N MET A 472 15.15 -2.84 -9.74
CA MET A 472 14.94 -2.08 -10.98
C MET A 472 14.37 -0.69 -10.70
N ALA A 473 14.88 0.30 -11.44
CA ALA A 473 14.28 1.63 -11.51
C ALA A 473 12.96 1.61 -12.30
N LEU A 474 12.12 2.61 -12.06
CA LEU A 474 10.79 2.72 -12.68
C LEU A 474 10.86 2.90 -14.20
N ILE A 475 11.86 3.61 -14.72
CA ILE A 475 12.11 3.72 -16.16
C ILE A 475 12.39 2.34 -16.79
N SER A 476 13.09 1.47 -16.07
CA SER A 476 13.38 0.10 -16.50
C SER A 476 12.13 -0.77 -16.41
N CYS A 477 11.29 -0.59 -15.38
CA CYS A 477 9.97 -1.23 -15.30
C CYS A 477 9.09 -0.84 -16.49
N GLN A 478 9.11 0.44 -16.90
CA GLN A 478 8.38 0.91 -18.07
C GLN A 478 8.90 0.30 -19.38
N ALA A 479 10.22 0.17 -19.54
CA ALA A 479 10.80 -0.50 -20.70
C ALA A 479 10.38 -1.98 -20.76
N TYR A 480 10.33 -2.64 -19.60
CA TYR A 480 9.99 -4.05 -19.47
C TYR A 480 8.53 -4.33 -19.80
N ASP A 481 7.65 -3.51 -19.24
CA ASP A 481 6.21 -3.46 -19.50
C ASP A 481 5.88 -3.23 -20.99
N VAL A 482 6.56 -2.30 -21.65
CA VAL A 482 6.40 -2.05 -23.11
C VAL A 482 6.97 -3.22 -23.92
N GLY A 483 8.17 -3.69 -23.58
CA GLY A 483 8.80 -4.82 -24.25
C GLY A 483 7.88 -6.04 -24.25
N GLU A 484 7.37 -6.42 -23.09
CA GLU A 484 6.58 -7.64 -22.94
C GLU A 484 5.15 -7.58 -23.48
N ARG A 485 4.46 -6.45 -23.32
CA ARG A 485 3.09 -6.34 -23.86
C ARG A 485 3.07 -6.06 -25.36
N ILE A 486 4.02 -5.28 -25.86
CA ILE A 486 3.94 -4.72 -27.22
C ILE A 486 4.97 -5.38 -28.12
N GLU A 487 6.25 -5.38 -27.75
CA GLU A 487 7.29 -5.89 -28.65
C GLU A 487 7.32 -7.41 -28.73
N LEU A 488 7.12 -8.12 -27.61
CA LEU A 488 7.02 -9.57 -27.61
C LEU A 488 5.84 -10.06 -28.46
N PHE A 489 4.72 -9.34 -28.38
CA PHE A 489 3.56 -9.57 -29.24
C PHE A 489 3.92 -9.45 -30.70
N LYS A 490 4.62 -8.38 -31.11
CA LYS A 490 5.09 -8.22 -32.51
C LYS A 490 6.08 -9.30 -32.93
N ILE A 491 7.09 -9.57 -32.10
CA ILE A 491 8.15 -10.55 -32.34
C ILE A 491 7.57 -11.97 -32.52
N SER A 492 6.54 -12.32 -31.74
CA SER A 492 5.85 -13.61 -31.85
C SER A 492 4.84 -13.69 -33.00
N GLY A 493 4.68 -12.62 -33.79
CA GLY A 493 3.66 -12.51 -34.82
C GLY A 493 2.25 -12.52 -34.23
N GLU A 494 2.06 -11.77 -33.16
CA GLU A 494 0.78 -11.55 -32.46
C GLU A 494 0.23 -12.80 -31.75
N ARG A 495 1.11 -13.74 -31.40
CA ARG A 495 0.73 -15.03 -30.79
C ARG A 495 0.90 -15.07 -29.29
N PHE A 496 1.76 -14.20 -28.75
CA PHE A 496 2.13 -14.24 -27.35
C PHE A 496 2.48 -12.85 -26.84
N PHE A 497 1.86 -12.45 -25.75
CA PHE A 497 2.26 -11.29 -24.97
C PHE A 497 2.30 -11.67 -23.49
N MET A 498 2.96 -10.84 -22.69
CA MET A 498 2.89 -10.96 -21.24
C MET A 498 2.45 -9.63 -20.66
N ASP A 499 1.69 -9.70 -19.57
CA ASP A 499 1.22 -8.55 -18.85
C ASP A 499 1.84 -8.51 -17.44
N PRO A 500 3.08 -8.02 -17.32
CA PRO A 500 3.75 -7.97 -16.04
C PRO A 500 3.12 -6.94 -15.10
N VAL A 501 3.01 -7.31 -13.82
CA VAL A 501 2.76 -6.38 -12.72
C VAL A 501 4.05 -6.19 -11.93
N PHE A 502 4.51 -4.95 -11.80
CA PHE A 502 5.67 -4.60 -10.99
C PHE A 502 5.22 -4.00 -9.67
N VAL A 503 5.72 -4.52 -8.56
CA VAL A 503 5.37 -4.08 -7.21
C VAL A 503 6.65 -3.71 -6.46
N LYS A 504 6.89 -2.42 -6.27
CA LYS A 504 7.98 -1.95 -5.42
C LYS A 504 7.51 -1.90 -3.98
N ILE A 505 8.19 -2.66 -3.13
CA ILE A 505 7.97 -2.67 -1.68
C ILE A 505 9.06 -1.80 -1.02
N PRO A 506 8.74 -1.00 0.02
CA PRO A 506 9.74 -0.24 0.79
C PRO A 506 10.92 -1.12 1.24
N TYR A 507 12.14 -0.60 1.10
CA TYR A 507 13.38 -1.27 1.54
C TYR A 507 13.63 -2.66 0.91
N LYS A 508 13.00 -2.93 -0.24
CA LYS A 508 13.13 -4.16 -1.01
C LYS A 508 13.24 -3.83 -2.51
N GLY A 509 13.73 -4.77 -3.32
CA GLY A 509 13.62 -4.71 -4.77
C GLY A 509 12.16 -4.71 -5.26
N THR A 510 11.98 -4.56 -6.57
CA THR A 510 10.70 -4.63 -7.28
C THR A 510 10.32 -6.09 -7.53
N ASP A 511 9.22 -6.55 -6.92
CA ASP A 511 8.60 -7.85 -7.21
C ASP A 511 7.89 -7.81 -8.56
N MET A 512 7.98 -8.89 -9.34
CA MET A 512 7.37 -9.01 -10.65
C MET A 512 6.40 -10.18 -10.67
N TYR A 513 5.20 -9.97 -11.20
CA TYR A 513 4.14 -10.97 -11.27
C TYR A 513 3.62 -11.15 -12.71
N PHE A 514 3.26 -12.38 -13.07
CA PHE A 514 2.70 -12.73 -14.38
C PHE A 514 1.40 -13.51 -14.23
N ASN A 515 0.46 -13.27 -15.13
CA ASN A 515 -0.79 -14.02 -15.20
C ASN A 515 -0.69 -15.16 -16.23
N PHE A 516 -0.19 -16.31 -15.80
CA PHE A 516 -0.18 -17.51 -16.65
C PHE A 516 -1.51 -18.28 -16.64
N THR A 517 -2.49 -17.84 -15.85
CA THR A 517 -3.85 -18.41 -15.89
C THR A 517 -4.70 -17.83 -17.01
N ASP A 518 -4.30 -16.70 -17.58
CA ASP A 518 -4.85 -16.17 -18.82
C ASP A 518 -4.35 -17.01 -20.01
N PRO A 519 -5.24 -17.72 -20.75
CA PRO A 519 -4.86 -18.49 -21.92
C PRO A 519 -4.17 -17.67 -23.02
N ALA A 520 -4.38 -16.34 -23.06
CA ALA A 520 -3.71 -15.45 -24.00
C ALA A 520 -2.23 -15.19 -23.65
N GLN A 521 -1.83 -15.54 -22.42
CA GLN A 521 -0.47 -15.43 -21.90
C GLN A 521 0.15 -16.82 -21.63
N ASP A 522 -0.47 -17.90 -22.13
CA ASP A 522 0.07 -19.26 -22.09
C ASP A 522 1.29 -19.35 -23.05
N PRO A 523 2.49 -19.77 -22.57
CA PRO A 523 3.66 -19.91 -23.42
C PRO A 523 3.62 -21.09 -24.40
N VAL A 524 2.73 -22.07 -24.23
CA VAL A 524 2.68 -23.31 -25.03
C VAL A 524 2.53 -23.05 -26.54
N PRO A 525 1.62 -22.17 -27.01
CA PRO A 525 1.53 -21.81 -28.43
C PRO A 525 2.83 -21.22 -29.01
N LEU A 526 3.55 -20.40 -28.22
CA LEU A 526 4.81 -19.81 -28.63
C LEU A 526 5.93 -20.86 -28.78
N ILE A 527 5.98 -21.80 -27.84
CA ILE A 527 6.91 -22.93 -27.88
C ILE A 527 6.71 -23.75 -29.14
N LYS A 528 5.45 -24.07 -29.46
CA LYS A 528 5.11 -24.81 -30.68
C LYS A 528 5.57 -24.07 -31.93
N PHE A 529 5.36 -22.75 -31.98
CA PHE A 529 5.79 -21.92 -33.11
C PHE A 529 7.32 -22.01 -33.34
N PHE A 530 8.14 -21.85 -32.30
CA PHE A 530 9.61 -21.91 -32.46
C PHE A 530 10.12 -23.33 -32.73
N ASN A 531 9.43 -24.36 -32.25
CA ASN A 531 9.73 -25.74 -32.62
C ASN A 531 9.50 -25.99 -34.12
N ASP A 532 8.44 -25.41 -34.68
CA ASP A 532 8.08 -25.54 -36.09
C ASP A 532 8.92 -24.61 -36.99
N ASN A 533 9.45 -23.51 -36.44
CA ASN A 533 10.19 -22.47 -37.15
C ASN A 533 11.52 -22.12 -36.43
N PRO A 534 12.51 -23.02 -36.38
CA PRO A 534 13.76 -22.78 -35.64
C PRO A 534 14.59 -21.61 -36.20
N ASP A 535 14.51 -21.34 -37.51
CA ASP A 535 15.24 -20.25 -38.16
C ASP A 535 14.80 -18.86 -37.67
N GLU A 536 13.51 -18.70 -37.33
CA GLU A 536 12.98 -17.46 -36.74
C GLU A 536 13.66 -17.17 -35.39
N LEU A 537 13.82 -18.19 -34.55
CA LEU A 537 14.52 -18.02 -33.26
C LEU A 537 16.00 -17.70 -33.44
N VAL A 538 16.66 -18.29 -34.45
CA VAL A 538 18.05 -17.96 -34.79
C VAL A 538 18.17 -16.52 -35.28
N GLY A 539 17.21 -16.04 -36.07
CA GLY A 539 17.09 -14.65 -36.49
C GLY A 539 16.96 -13.70 -35.29
N LEU A 540 16.03 -14.00 -34.37
CA LEU A 540 15.84 -13.23 -33.13
C LEU A 540 17.08 -13.23 -32.24
N LYS A 541 17.79 -14.36 -32.17
CA LYS A 541 19.05 -14.45 -31.43
C LYS A 541 20.14 -13.56 -32.03
N LYS A 542 20.19 -13.44 -33.35
CA LYS A 542 21.15 -12.57 -34.04
C LYS A 542 20.82 -11.10 -33.80
N GLU A 543 19.54 -10.74 -33.86
CA GLU A 543 19.08 -9.39 -33.52
C GLU A 543 19.43 -9.03 -32.08
N PHE A 544 19.19 -9.97 -31.15
CA PHE A 544 19.61 -9.85 -29.77
C PHE A 544 21.10 -9.57 -29.61
N ASP A 545 21.96 -10.34 -30.28
CA ASP A 545 23.42 -10.16 -30.20
C ASP A 545 23.84 -8.77 -30.70
N ASN A 546 23.24 -8.28 -31.78
CA ASN A 546 23.51 -6.94 -32.31
C ASN A 546 23.10 -5.84 -31.32
N ASN A 547 21.86 -5.89 -30.83
CA ASN A 547 21.34 -4.92 -29.86
C ASN A 547 22.14 -4.97 -28.56
N PHE A 548 22.57 -6.17 -28.13
CA PHE A 548 23.39 -6.37 -26.94
C PHE A 548 24.79 -5.76 -27.07
N LEU A 549 25.43 -5.87 -28.24
CA LEU A 549 26.71 -5.20 -28.52
C LEU A 549 26.57 -3.68 -28.49
N GLU A 550 25.48 -3.16 -29.04
CA GLU A 550 25.18 -1.73 -29.02
C GLU A 550 24.98 -1.21 -27.59
N ILE A 551 24.18 -1.89 -26.76
CA ILE A 551 24.05 -1.55 -25.33
C ILE A 551 25.41 -1.56 -24.63
N ARG A 552 26.25 -2.57 -24.88
CA ARG A 552 27.59 -2.63 -24.28
C ARG A 552 28.47 -1.45 -24.69
N ALA A 553 28.40 -1.02 -25.95
CA ALA A 553 29.15 0.13 -26.43
C ALA A 553 28.69 1.41 -25.72
N ILE A 554 27.37 1.58 -25.53
CA ILE A 554 26.77 2.72 -24.82
C ILE A 554 27.18 2.73 -23.33
N ILE A 555 27.07 1.58 -22.67
CA ILE A 555 27.49 1.38 -21.27
C ILE A 555 28.98 1.77 -21.09
N GLY A 556 29.82 1.44 -22.08
CA GLY A 556 31.25 1.76 -22.08
C GLY A 556 31.58 3.24 -22.29
N ASN A 557 30.74 4.00 -22.99
CA ASN A 557 30.98 5.43 -23.26
C ASN A 557 29.68 6.27 -23.21
N PRO A 558 29.19 6.62 -22.00
CA PRO A 558 27.89 7.26 -21.82
C PRO A 558 27.88 8.78 -22.11
N ARG A 559 28.95 9.35 -22.71
CA ARG A 559 29.10 10.82 -22.80
C ARG A 559 28.23 11.50 -23.87
N ASN A 560 27.73 10.77 -24.87
CA ASN A 560 26.98 11.32 -26.01
C ASN A 560 25.82 10.39 -26.42
N PHE A 561 24.89 10.10 -25.51
CA PHE A 561 23.80 9.18 -25.82
C PHE A 561 22.43 9.73 -25.45
N ASP A 562 21.47 9.52 -26.34
CA ASP A 562 20.08 9.95 -26.21
C ASP A 562 19.26 8.92 -25.40
N ILE A 563 18.46 9.41 -24.46
CA ILE A 563 17.74 8.54 -23.52
C ILE A 563 16.57 7.79 -24.18
N ASP A 564 15.95 8.37 -25.20
CA ASP A 564 14.90 7.70 -25.96
C ASP A 564 15.48 6.55 -26.78
N SER A 565 16.59 6.79 -27.48
CA SER A 565 17.36 5.75 -28.17
C SER A 565 17.76 4.60 -27.24
N LEU A 566 18.13 4.92 -26.00
CA LEU A 566 18.48 3.91 -24.98
C LEU A 566 17.26 3.08 -24.62
N PHE A 567 16.14 3.75 -24.35
CA PHE A 567 14.90 3.10 -24.01
C PHE A 567 14.40 2.16 -25.11
N GLN A 568 14.43 2.59 -26.38
CA GLN A 568 14.05 1.76 -27.51
C GLN A 568 14.91 0.50 -27.63
N LEU A 569 16.21 0.62 -27.37
CA LEU A 569 17.13 -0.51 -27.43
C LEU A 569 16.86 -1.54 -26.31
N ILE A 570 16.52 -1.07 -25.10
CA ILE A 570 16.11 -1.92 -23.98
C ILE A 570 14.79 -2.63 -24.31
N VAL A 571 13.79 -1.88 -24.76
CA VAL A 571 12.45 -2.38 -25.11
C VAL A 571 12.54 -3.56 -26.09
N LYS A 572 13.52 -3.54 -27.02
CA LYS A 572 13.81 -4.64 -27.94
C LYS A 572 14.51 -5.84 -27.31
N LEU A 573 15.29 -5.65 -26.24
CA LEU A 573 16.08 -6.71 -25.61
C LEU A 573 15.33 -7.45 -24.50
N LEU A 574 14.49 -6.76 -23.74
CA LEU A 574 13.77 -7.31 -22.57
C LEU A 574 12.84 -8.49 -22.90
N PRO A 575 12.09 -8.50 -24.01
CA PRO A 575 11.29 -9.67 -24.41
C PRO A 575 12.12 -10.94 -24.49
N LEU A 576 13.33 -10.85 -25.03
CA LEU A 576 14.21 -12.01 -25.20
C LEU A 576 14.82 -12.46 -23.86
N PHE A 577 15.02 -11.55 -22.91
CA PHE A 577 15.40 -11.92 -21.54
C PHE A 577 14.29 -12.71 -20.84
N ALA A 578 13.03 -12.29 -21.00
CA ALA A 578 11.89 -12.99 -20.43
C ALA A 578 11.81 -14.43 -20.94
N LEU A 579 11.90 -14.61 -22.27
CA LEU A 579 11.96 -15.94 -22.90
C LEU A 579 13.17 -16.75 -22.42
N GLY A 580 14.33 -16.11 -22.25
CA GLY A 580 15.53 -16.75 -21.68
C GLY A 580 15.31 -17.24 -20.24
N ASN A 581 14.60 -16.49 -19.40
CA ASN A 581 14.29 -16.89 -18.01
C ASN A 581 13.18 -17.94 -17.93
N MET A 582 12.20 -17.89 -18.82
CA MET A 582 11.13 -18.87 -18.90
C MET A 582 11.61 -20.22 -19.43
N PHE A 583 12.38 -20.21 -20.53
CA PHE A 583 12.72 -21.41 -21.30
C PHE A 583 14.17 -21.87 -21.13
N GLY A 584 15.03 -21.07 -20.48
CA GLY A 584 16.45 -21.36 -20.30
C GLY A 584 16.82 -22.07 -18.99
N ASP A 585 15.86 -22.46 -18.16
CA ASP A 585 16.08 -23.24 -16.93
C ASP A 585 15.74 -24.73 -17.16
N GLU A 586 16.47 -25.64 -16.51
CA GLU A 586 16.16 -27.09 -16.48
C GLU A 586 14.94 -27.37 -15.59
N ARG A 587 13.85 -26.62 -15.77
CA ARG A 587 12.56 -27.01 -15.20
C ARG A 587 12.06 -28.24 -15.97
N GLU A 588 12.00 -29.37 -15.28
CA GLU A 588 10.96 -30.36 -15.52
C GLU A 588 9.62 -29.59 -15.55
N ASN A 589 9.01 -29.46 -16.74
CA ASN A 589 7.55 -29.34 -16.97
C ASN A 589 7.14 -28.61 -18.26
N ILE A 590 8.05 -28.02 -19.04
CA ILE A 590 7.67 -27.60 -20.41
C ILE A 590 8.01 -28.72 -21.39
N GLN A 591 7.10 -29.70 -21.48
CA GLN A 591 7.22 -30.78 -22.47
C GLN A 591 7.19 -30.20 -23.90
N GLY A 592 8.13 -30.63 -24.74
CA GLY A 592 8.06 -30.42 -26.19
C GLY A 592 9.03 -29.40 -26.79
N ILE A 593 9.85 -28.66 -26.03
CA ILE A 593 10.89 -27.79 -26.63
C ILE A 593 12.07 -28.64 -27.14
N LYS A 594 12.49 -28.44 -28.39
CA LYS A 594 13.70 -29.07 -28.95
C LYS A 594 14.97 -28.62 -28.22
N SER A 595 15.88 -29.56 -27.94
CA SER A 595 17.14 -29.31 -27.20
C SER A 595 17.99 -28.18 -27.78
N GLU A 596 18.05 -28.08 -29.11
CA GLU A 596 18.78 -27.02 -29.83
C GLU A 596 18.25 -25.61 -29.50
N LEU A 597 16.94 -25.47 -29.26
CA LEU A 597 16.29 -24.21 -28.90
C LEU A 597 16.55 -23.86 -27.44
N ILE A 598 16.55 -24.86 -26.55
CA ILE A 598 16.91 -24.70 -25.14
C ILE A 598 18.31 -24.09 -25.01
N ASP A 599 19.26 -24.54 -25.84
CA ASP A 599 20.62 -23.99 -25.86
C ASP A 599 20.67 -22.53 -26.31
N ILE A 600 19.82 -22.12 -27.25
CA ILE A 600 19.69 -20.71 -27.66
C ILE A 600 19.15 -19.87 -26.50
N TYR A 601 18.08 -20.31 -25.83
CA TYR A 601 17.53 -19.60 -24.67
C TYR A 601 18.51 -19.52 -23.50
N ARG A 602 19.26 -20.59 -23.21
CA ARG A 602 20.33 -20.59 -22.21
C ARG A 602 21.43 -19.57 -22.54
N LYS A 603 21.82 -19.45 -23.82
CA LYS A 603 22.79 -18.44 -24.26
C LYS A 603 22.27 -17.02 -24.04
N ILE A 604 21.02 -16.75 -24.41
CA ILE A 604 20.35 -15.46 -24.17
C ILE A 604 20.35 -15.15 -22.67
N ARG A 605 19.89 -16.09 -21.83
CA ARG A 605 19.87 -15.96 -20.37
C ARG A 605 21.25 -15.63 -19.82
N LYS A 606 22.26 -16.43 -20.17
CA LYS A 606 23.65 -16.23 -19.74
C LYS A 606 24.22 -14.86 -20.16
N GLN A 607 23.85 -14.36 -21.34
CA GLN A 607 24.27 -13.03 -21.79
C GLN A 607 23.54 -11.92 -21.00
N SER A 608 22.27 -12.15 -20.64
CA SER A 608 21.41 -11.18 -19.95
C SER A 608 21.70 -11.00 -18.45
N ASP A 609 22.08 -12.05 -17.73
CA ASP A 609 22.17 -12.07 -16.25
C ASP A 609 23.06 -10.96 -15.66
N GLY A 610 24.16 -10.58 -16.33
CA GLY A 610 25.07 -9.53 -15.87
C GLY A 610 24.82 -8.14 -16.46
N LEU A 611 23.96 -8.03 -17.48
CA LEU A 611 23.75 -6.78 -18.20
C LEU A 611 22.83 -5.83 -17.44
N MET A 612 21.75 -6.34 -16.85
CA MET A 612 20.68 -5.48 -16.29
C MET A 612 21.17 -4.58 -15.14
N GLN A 613 21.97 -5.13 -14.21
CA GLN A 613 22.52 -4.34 -13.10
C GLN A 613 23.50 -3.26 -13.58
N SER A 614 24.34 -3.61 -14.56
CA SER A 614 25.29 -2.65 -15.17
C SER A 614 24.55 -1.55 -15.94
N PHE A 615 23.41 -1.92 -16.53
CA PHE A 615 22.55 -1.06 -17.32
C PHE A 615 21.79 -0.04 -16.45
N ASP A 616 21.16 -0.46 -15.37
CA ASP A 616 20.40 0.43 -14.47
C ASP A 616 21.29 1.49 -13.84
N ALA A 617 22.47 1.10 -13.34
CA ALA A 617 23.44 2.03 -12.78
C ALA A 617 23.90 3.10 -13.79
N LYS A 618 24.04 2.73 -15.07
CA LYS A 618 24.43 3.66 -16.13
C LYS A 618 23.29 4.56 -16.56
N THR A 619 22.07 4.04 -16.58
CA THR A 619 20.86 4.82 -16.83
C THR A 619 20.72 5.91 -15.77
N MET A 620 20.96 5.60 -14.49
CA MET A 620 20.98 6.61 -13.42
C MET A 620 22.06 7.69 -13.65
N GLN A 621 23.27 7.30 -14.05
CA GLN A 621 24.35 8.27 -14.37
C GLN A 621 24.03 9.20 -15.54
N ILE A 622 23.24 8.73 -16.51
CA ILE A 622 22.77 9.57 -17.63
C ILE A 622 21.65 10.48 -17.13
N LEU A 623 20.69 9.93 -16.38
CA LEU A 623 19.58 10.68 -15.81
C LEU A 623 20.06 11.83 -14.91
N GLU A 624 21.08 11.63 -14.08
CA GLU A 624 21.71 12.67 -13.25
C GLU A 624 22.14 13.92 -14.05
N LYS A 625 22.47 13.76 -15.34
CA LYS A 625 22.92 14.87 -16.21
C LYS A 625 21.80 15.56 -16.95
N VAL A 626 20.69 14.88 -17.18
CA VAL A 626 19.58 15.34 -18.02
C VAL A 626 18.42 15.86 -17.17
N VAL A 627 18.23 15.27 -15.99
CA VAL A 627 17.19 15.64 -15.04
C VAL A 627 17.67 16.80 -14.14
N PRO A 628 16.81 17.78 -13.80
CA PRO A 628 17.20 18.87 -12.90
C PRO A 628 17.69 18.36 -11.54
N HIS A 629 18.68 19.04 -10.97
CA HIS A 629 19.36 18.63 -9.73
C HIS A 629 18.41 18.39 -8.55
N GLU A 630 17.29 19.11 -8.47
CA GLU A 630 16.29 18.94 -7.41
C GLU A 630 15.60 17.56 -7.41
N TYR A 631 15.63 16.85 -8.55
CA TYR A 631 15.09 15.49 -8.71
C TYR A 631 16.15 14.40 -8.61
N ALA A 632 17.43 14.75 -8.39
CA ALA A 632 18.54 13.80 -8.39
C ALA A 632 18.39 12.66 -7.35
N LYS A 633 17.70 12.90 -6.24
CA LYS A 633 17.42 11.87 -5.22
C LYS A 633 16.26 10.94 -5.56
N TYR A 634 15.56 11.19 -6.67
CA TYR A 634 14.37 10.44 -7.08
C TYR A 634 14.48 9.82 -8.49
N LEU A 635 15.70 9.73 -9.04
CA LEU A 635 15.90 9.27 -10.41
C LEU A 635 15.35 7.86 -10.65
N GLU A 636 15.40 6.99 -9.63
CA GLU A 636 14.86 5.64 -9.69
C GLU A 636 13.32 5.59 -9.78
N TYR A 637 12.63 6.69 -9.49
CA TYR A 637 11.17 6.77 -9.42
C TYR A 637 10.55 7.61 -10.54
N LEU A 638 11.34 7.94 -11.56
CA LEU A 638 10.89 8.63 -12.77
C LEU A 638 10.62 7.65 -13.91
N THR A 639 9.60 7.95 -14.71
CA THR A 639 9.31 7.26 -15.97
C THR A 639 10.04 7.94 -17.13
N LEU A 640 10.25 7.23 -18.25
CA LEU A 640 10.82 7.82 -19.45
C LEU A 640 9.95 8.99 -19.95
N LYS A 641 8.63 8.81 -19.97
CA LYS A 641 7.68 9.83 -20.45
C LYS A 641 7.89 11.16 -19.73
N GLU A 642 8.04 11.12 -18.41
CA GLU A 642 8.29 12.30 -17.58
C GLU A 642 9.64 12.95 -17.91
N VAL A 643 10.68 12.14 -18.11
CA VAL A 643 12.04 12.62 -18.43
C VAL A 643 12.12 13.23 -19.83
N VAL A 644 11.59 12.56 -20.85
CA VAL A 644 11.62 13.00 -22.25
C VAL A 644 10.75 14.24 -22.46
N ALA A 645 9.54 14.25 -21.89
CA ALA A 645 8.66 15.41 -21.96
C ALA A 645 9.16 16.60 -21.12
N LYS A 646 10.19 16.39 -20.27
CA LYS A 646 10.64 17.34 -19.24
C LYS A 646 9.50 17.79 -18.34
N GLN A 647 8.55 16.90 -18.11
CA GLN A 647 7.38 17.09 -17.26
C GLN A 647 7.56 16.22 -16.03
N TYR A 648 8.26 16.77 -15.04
CA TYR A 648 8.59 16.05 -13.81
C TYR A 648 7.41 16.07 -12.83
N PRO A 649 7.09 14.95 -12.19
CA PRO A 649 6.02 14.90 -11.20
C PRO A 649 6.36 15.78 -9.99
N PRO A 650 5.34 16.36 -9.33
CA PRO A 650 5.49 16.97 -8.02
C PRO A 650 6.24 16.07 -7.04
N MET A 651 7.07 16.68 -6.18
CA MET A 651 7.91 15.93 -5.23
C MET A 651 7.10 15.03 -4.28
N GLU A 652 5.87 15.42 -3.95
CA GLU A 652 4.92 14.61 -3.16
C GLU A 652 4.60 13.28 -3.86
N ILE A 653 4.48 13.26 -5.19
CA ILE A 653 4.24 12.02 -5.96
C ILE A 653 5.49 11.13 -5.97
N LEU A 654 6.68 11.73 -6.10
CA LEU A 654 7.94 10.97 -6.09
C LEU A 654 8.24 10.35 -4.73
N LYS A 655 7.93 11.04 -3.63
CA LYS A 655 7.99 10.48 -2.27
C LYS A 655 7.06 9.27 -2.11
N LYS A 656 5.82 9.36 -2.59
CA LYS A 656 4.89 8.21 -2.57
C LYS A 656 5.43 7.01 -3.34
N ARG A 657 6.01 7.23 -4.53
CA ARG A 657 6.64 6.16 -5.32
C ARG A 657 7.84 5.54 -4.60
N GLN A 658 8.64 6.34 -3.89
CA GLN A 658 9.74 5.85 -3.05
C GLN A 658 9.24 4.94 -1.92
N PHE A 659 8.07 5.24 -1.33
CA PHE A 659 7.40 4.39 -0.33
C PHE A 659 6.60 3.22 -0.92
N GLY A 660 6.75 2.95 -2.22
CA GLY A 660 6.16 1.82 -2.91
C GLY A 660 5.29 2.23 -4.09
N TYR A 661 5.23 1.37 -5.10
CA TYR A 661 4.40 1.57 -6.27
C TYR A 661 3.94 0.24 -6.86
N ILE A 662 2.81 0.28 -7.57
CA ILE A 662 2.38 -0.78 -8.47
C ILE A 662 2.37 -0.20 -9.88
N PHE A 663 3.12 -0.81 -10.78
CA PHE A 663 3.14 -0.45 -12.19
C PHE A 663 2.57 -1.61 -13.00
N HIS A 664 1.44 -1.37 -13.68
CA HIS A 664 0.69 -2.39 -14.38
C HIS A 664 -0.09 -1.79 -15.55
N LYS A 665 -0.07 -2.44 -16.73
CA LYS A 665 -0.75 -1.97 -17.95
C LYS A 665 -0.35 -0.54 -18.34
N GLY A 666 0.91 -0.16 -18.08
CA GLY A 666 1.43 1.18 -18.33
C GLY A 666 0.90 2.26 -17.36
N ASN A 667 0.10 1.87 -16.36
CA ASN A 667 -0.41 2.72 -15.30
C ASN A 667 0.46 2.59 -14.05
N LEU A 668 0.67 3.71 -13.38
CA LEU A 668 1.46 3.79 -12.17
C LEU A 668 0.59 4.18 -10.98
N HIS A 669 0.52 3.31 -9.99
CA HIS A 669 -0.20 3.49 -8.74
C HIS A 669 0.82 3.70 -7.62
N ALA A 670 1.01 4.95 -7.21
CA ALA A 670 1.97 5.30 -6.17
C ALA A 670 1.35 5.12 -4.77
N GLY A 671 2.06 4.46 -3.86
CA GLY A 671 1.67 4.29 -2.46
C GLY A 671 0.44 3.40 -2.22
N VAL A 672 0.04 2.59 -3.19
CA VAL A 672 -1.09 1.64 -3.08
C VAL A 672 -0.58 0.30 -2.57
N ALA A 673 -1.30 -0.31 -1.63
CA ALA A 673 -0.98 -1.65 -1.13
C ALA A 673 -1.31 -2.73 -2.18
N LEU A 674 -0.54 -3.81 -2.22
CA LEU A 674 -0.74 -4.88 -3.20
C LEU A 674 -2.12 -5.53 -3.05
N GLU A 675 -2.57 -5.70 -1.80
CA GLU A 675 -3.83 -6.30 -1.43
C GLU A 675 -5.03 -5.43 -1.87
N GLU A 676 -4.90 -4.12 -1.69
CA GLU A 676 -5.89 -3.13 -2.14
C GLU A 676 -6.00 -3.17 -3.67
N TYR A 677 -4.86 -3.18 -4.36
CA TYR A 677 -4.82 -3.26 -5.82
C TYR A 677 -5.40 -4.57 -6.35
N ALA A 678 -5.09 -5.70 -5.71
CA ALA A 678 -5.62 -7.01 -6.06
C ALA A 678 -7.14 -7.04 -5.98
N THR A 679 -7.67 -6.53 -4.86
CA THR A 679 -9.11 -6.48 -4.59
C THR A 679 -9.83 -5.61 -5.60
N ASN A 680 -9.30 -4.42 -5.88
CA ASN A 680 -9.92 -3.46 -6.81
C ASN A 680 -9.94 -3.92 -8.27
N ASN A 681 -9.05 -4.85 -8.65
CA ASN A 681 -8.94 -5.34 -10.02
C ASN A 681 -9.36 -6.81 -10.18
N ASN A 682 -9.92 -7.44 -9.14
CA ASN A 682 -10.28 -8.86 -9.13
C ASN A 682 -9.10 -9.80 -9.48
N TYR A 683 -7.91 -9.44 -8.99
CA TYR A 683 -6.70 -10.24 -9.12
C TYR A 683 -6.42 -11.05 -7.87
N GLU A 684 -5.73 -12.16 -8.05
CA GLU A 684 -5.09 -12.89 -6.98
C GLU A 684 -3.59 -12.85 -7.19
N PHE A 685 -2.86 -12.13 -6.33
CA PHE A 685 -1.40 -12.19 -6.34
C PHE A 685 -0.95 -13.37 -5.49
N VAL A 686 -0.47 -14.39 -6.17
CA VAL A 686 -0.10 -15.65 -5.54
C VAL A 686 1.43 -15.68 -5.39
N PRO A 687 1.96 -15.97 -4.20
CA PRO A 687 3.37 -16.33 -4.05
C PRO A 687 3.69 -17.50 -5.00
N PHE A 688 4.90 -17.61 -5.52
CA PHE A 688 5.21 -18.55 -6.61
C PHE A 688 4.76 -20.02 -6.36
N ASN A 689 4.57 -20.45 -5.10
CA ASN A 689 4.05 -21.76 -4.73
C ASN A 689 2.79 -21.72 -3.84
N SER A 690 1.59 -21.62 -4.41
CA SER A 690 0.34 -22.03 -3.74
C SER A 690 -0.17 -23.41 -4.17
N GLU A 691 0.54 -24.11 -5.03
CA GLU A 691 0.33 -25.54 -5.19
C GLU A 691 0.91 -26.24 -3.96
N LYS A 692 0.05 -27.02 -3.29
CA LYS A 692 0.38 -27.87 -2.15
C LYS A 692 1.53 -28.83 -2.51
N GLU A 693 2.76 -28.39 -2.35
CA GLU A 693 3.87 -29.30 -2.12
C GLU A 693 4.09 -29.46 -0.63
N VAL A 694 4.21 -30.71 -0.22
CA VAL A 694 4.55 -31.14 1.13
C VAL A 694 5.77 -30.33 1.59
N PHE A 695 5.73 -29.76 2.79
CA PHE A 695 6.92 -29.30 3.50
C PHE A 695 7.94 -30.44 3.51
N ASN A 696 8.88 -30.42 2.58
CA ASN A 696 10.13 -31.13 2.74
C ASN A 696 11.07 -30.15 3.45
N ASP A 697 11.75 -30.61 4.50
CA ASP A 697 12.76 -29.84 5.25
C ASP A 697 14.02 -29.54 4.39
N VAL A 698 13.92 -29.57 3.06
CA VAL A 698 15.03 -29.54 2.11
C VAL A 698 14.71 -28.61 0.94
N ILE A 699 15.60 -27.63 0.69
CA ILE A 699 15.59 -26.76 -0.49
C ILE A 699 16.72 -27.21 -1.44
N GLU A 700 16.39 -27.46 -2.69
CA GLU A 700 17.33 -27.97 -3.69
C GLU A 700 17.75 -26.92 -4.72
N GLY A 701 18.92 -27.10 -5.32
CA GLY A 701 19.46 -26.25 -6.37
C GLY A 701 20.73 -26.83 -6.99
N SER A 702 21.32 -26.11 -7.95
CA SER A 702 22.57 -26.53 -8.59
C SER A 702 23.77 -26.26 -7.70
N VAL A 703 24.65 -27.25 -7.56
CA VAL A 703 25.87 -27.08 -6.75
C VAL A 703 26.93 -26.31 -7.52
N ALA A 704 27.23 -25.08 -7.08
CA ALA A 704 28.28 -24.25 -7.65
C ALA A 704 29.67 -24.64 -7.13
N HIS A 705 29.76 -24.98 -5.85
CA HIS A 705 30.95 -25.52 -5.21
C HIS A 705 30.54 -26.49 -4.10
N ASN A 706 31.09 -27.70 -4.13
CA ASN A 706 30.75 -28.77 -3.19
C ASN A 706 31.21 -28.45 -1.76
N GLY A 707 30.45 -28.91 -0.78
CA GLY A 707 30.79 -28.86 0.63
C GLY A 707 29.55 -28.79 1.52
N THR A 708 29.76 -28.65 2.82
CA THR A 708 28.68 -28.60 3.82
C THR A 708 28.96 -27.46 4.79
N ALA A 709 27.92 -26.71 5.15
CA ALA A 709 27.96 -25.65 6.13
C ALA A 709 26.65 -25.65 6.90
N ARG A 710 26.68 -25.07 8.10
CA ARG A 710 25.50 -24.83 8.93
C ARG A 710 25.59 -23.43 9.51
N GLY A 711 24.49 -22.69 9.51
CA GLY A 711 24.50 -21.34 10.05
C GLY A 711 23.14 -20.66 10.00
N PHE A 712 23.06 -19.48 10.60
CA PHE A 712 21.84 -18.68 10.57
C PHE A 712 21.71 -17.96 9.24
N VAL A 713 20.52 -18.00 8.66
CA VAL A 713 20.18 -17.35 7.40
C VAL A 713 20.23 -15.83 7.57
N LYS A 714 20.84 -15.18 6.58
CA LYS A 714 20.78 -13.73 6.36
C LYS A 714 20.50 -13.45 4.89
N ILE A 715 19.38 -12.80 4.64
CA ILE A 715 18.86 -12.50 3.30
C ILE A 715 19.33 -11.13 2.88
N LEU A 716 19.98 -11.07 1.71
CA LEU A 716 20.51 -9.86 1.10
C LEU A 716 19.75 -9.54 -0.19
N PHE A 717 19.09 -8.40 -0.23
CA PHE A 717 18.45 -7.83 -1.42
C PHE A 717 19.22 -6.62 -1.97
N GLU A 718 19.89 -5.86 -1.11
CA GLU A 718 20.60 -4.62 -1.47
C GLU A 718 21.95 -4.46 -0.75
N ASP A 719 22.76 -3.48 -1.16
CA ASP A 719 24.11 -3.28 -0.63
C ASP A 719 24.15 -2.92 0.86
N ALA A 720 23.09 -2.29 1.38
CA ALA A 720 22.95 -2.00 2.81
C ALA A 720 22.86 -3.28 3.66
N ASP A 721 22.36 -4.37 3.08
CA ASP A 721 22.20 -5.66 3.76
C ASP A 721 23.53 -6.36 4.03
N VAL A 722 24.61 -5.95 3.37
CA VAL A 722 25.96 -6.52 3.55
C VAL A 722 26.42 -6.48 5.02
N ALA A 723 25.94 -5.49 5.79
CA ALA A 723 26.24 -5.36 7.22
C ALA A 723 25.57 -6.43 8.10
N LYS A 724 24.47 -7.05 7.63
CA LYS A 724 23.72 -8.09 8.37
C LYS A 724 24.52 -9.36 8.59
N ILE A 725 25.43 -9.67 7.66
CA ILE A 725 26.16 -10.94 7.62
C ILE A 725 27.29 -10.94 8.64
N LYS A 726 27.20 -11.87 9.59
CA LYS A 726 28.26 -12.21 10.54
C LYS A 726 29.04 -13.42 10.05
N LYS A 727 30.20 -13.63 10.66
CA LYS A 727 31.06 -14.78 10.34
C LYS A 727 30.32 -16.07 10.71
N GLY A 728 30.14 -16.95 9.73
CA GLY A 728 29.44 -18.23 9.93
C GLY A 728 27.98 -18.26 9.47
N ASP A 729 27.39 -17.12 9.13
CA ASP A 729 26.01 -17.05 8.63
C ASP A 729 25.88 -17.65 7.22
N ILE A 730 24.67 -18.04 6.84
CA ILE A 730 24.36 -18.50 5.48
C ILE A 730 23.80 -17.32 4.72
N LEU A 731 24.51 -16.89 3.67
CA LEU A 731 24.09 -15.79 2.82
C LEU A 731 23.04 -16.31 1.85
N VAL A 732 21.82 -15.79 1.94
CA VAL A 732 20.74 -16.08 1.00
C VAL A 732 20.46 -14.82 0.19
N ALA A 733 20.38 -14.91 -1.13
CA ALA A 733 20.09 -13.75 -1.98
C ALA A 733 19.39 -14.17 -3.27
N SER A 734 18.63 -13.29 -3.92
CA SER A 734 18.10 -13.60 -5.26
C SER A 734 19.26 -13.76 -6.25
N MET A 735 20.17 -12.79 -6.27
CA MET A 735 21.44 -12.82 -7.00
C MET A 735 22.50 -12.05 -6.19
N THR A 736 23.77 -12.42 -6.32
CA THR A 736 24.87 -11.68 -5.67
C THR A 736 25.43 -10.59 -6.57
N THR A 737 25.81 -9.46 -5.97
CA THR A 737 26.49 -8.35 -6.64
C THR A 737 27.97 -8.28 -6.20
N PRO A 738 28.85 -7.58 -6.94
CA PRO A 738 30.23 -7.35 -6.51
C PRO A 738 30.36 -6.71 -5.12
N ASN A 739 29.39 -5.90 -4.72
CA ASN A 739 29.38 -5.24 -3.41
C ASN A 739 29.16 -6.25 -2.27
N PHE A 740 28.57 -7.41 -2.56
CA PHE A 740 28.37 -8.46 -1.56
C PHE A 740 29.65 -9.23 -1.22
N ILE A 741 30.78 -9.00 -1.93
CA ILE A 741 32.05 -9.72 -1.70
C ILE A 741 32.47 -9.69 -0.23
N VAL A 742 32.27 -8.56 0.47
CA VAL A 742 32.60 -8.44 1.90
C VAL A 742 31.74 -9.38 2.76
N ALA A 743 30.44 -9.46 2.50
CA ALA A 743 29.54 -10.40 3.15
C ALA A 743 29.85 -11.85 2.77
N MET A 744 30.10 -12.14 1.50
CA MET A 744 30.47 -13.47 1.00
C MET A 744 31.77 -13.98 1.65
N LYS A 745 32.73 -13.11 1.94
CA LYS A 745 33.94 -13.46 2.71
C LYS A 745 33.64 -13.86 4.15
N LYS A 746 32.57 -13.37 4.78
CA LYS A 746 32.17 -13.69 6.15
C LYS A 746 31.26 -14.93 6.24
N ALA A 747 30.33 -15.09 5.31
CA ALA A 747 29.33 -16.17 5.32
C ALA A 747 29.96 -17.57 5.23
N ALA A 748 29.36 -18.59 5.83
CA ALA A 748 29.83 -19.97 5.77
C ALA A 748 29.51 -20.65 4.43
N ALA A 749 28.35 -20.34 3.84
CA ALA A 749 27.92 -20.80 2.53
C ALA A 749 26.98 -19.79 1.87
N PHE A 750 26.74 -19.97 0.58
CA PHE A 750 25.86 -19.11 -0.20
C PHE A 750 24.71 -19.92 -0.79
N VAL A 751 23.50 -19.38 -0.69
CA VAL A 751 22.31 -19.90 -1.35
C VAL A 751 21.76 -18.78 -2.21
N THR A 752 21.48 -19.05 -3.48
CA THR A 752 20.85 -18.05 -4.35
C THR A 752 19.64 -18.59 -5.07
N ASP A 753 18.62 -17.76 -5.26
CA ASP A 753 17.44 -18.13 -6.04
C ASP A 753 17.80 -18.30 -7.50
N GLU A 754 18.77 -17.52 -8.00
CA GLU A 754 19.14 -17.48 -9.40
C GLU A 754 20.63 -17.61 -9.65
N GLY A 755 20.96 -17.96 -10.90
CA GLY A 755 22.33 -18.01 -11.41
C GLY A 755 22.74 -19.42 -11.85
N GLY A 756 23.50 -19.48 -12.94
CA GLY A 756 24.10 -20.71 -13.45
C GLY A 756 25.55 -20.93 -12.96
N VAL A 757 26.16 -22.03 -13.39
CA VAL A 757 27.53 -22.44 -12.98
C VAL A 757 28.66 -21.44 -13.29
N THR A 758 28.37 -20.34 -14.00
CA THR A 758 29.32 -19.25 -14.29
C THR A 758 28.87 -17.90 -13.70
N CYS A 759 27.84 -17.86 -12.87
CA CYS A 759 27.36 -16.62 -12.26
C CYS A 759 28.35 -16.10 -11.21
N HIS A 760 28.19 -14.84 -10.80
CA HIS A 760 29.04 -14.20 -9.80
C HIS A 760 29.13 -15.02 -8.51
N ALA A 761 27.98 -15.48 -7.98
CA ALA A 761 27.94 -16.35 -6.80
C ALA A 761 28.79 -17.61 -6.96
N SER A 762 28.71 -18.26 -8.13
CA SER A 762 29.44 -19.49 -8.44
C SER A 762 30.94 -19.29 -8.56
N ILE A 763 31.37 -18.20 -9.21
CA ILE A 763 32.79 -17.86 -9.38
C ILE A 763 33.41 -17.58 -8.00
N ILE A 764 32.78 -16.70 -7.22
CA ILE A 764 33.30 -16.30 -5.91
C ILE A 764 33.24 -17.46 -4.91
N ALA A 765 32.23 -18.32 -4.96
CA ALA A 765 32.18 -19.53 -4.13
C ALA A 765 33.39 -20.44 -4.34
N ARG A 766 33.81 -20.63 -5.60
CA ARG A 766 34.98 -21.45 -5.92
C ARG A 766 36.29 -20.79 -5.51
N GLU A 767 36.39 -19.48 -5.68
CA GLU A 767 37.56 -18.71 -5.25
C GLU A 767 37.72 -18.73 -3.72
N LEU A 768 36.62 -18.56 -2.99
CA LEU A 768 36.59 -18.58 -1.53
C LEU A 768 36.53 -20.00 -0.95
N LYS A 769 36.39 -21.03 -1.79
CA LYS A 769 36.23 -22.45 -1.41
C LYS A 769 35.10 -22.68 -0.41
N LYS A 770 33.94 -22.07 -0.64
CA LYS A 770 32.77 -22.17 0.24
C LYS A 770 31.64 -22.95 -0.43
N PRO A 771 30.87 -23.74 0.33
CA PRO A 771 29.69 -24.42 -0.21
C PRO A 771 28.73 -23.41 -0.82
N CYS A 772 28.17 -23.75 -1.98
CA CYS A 772 27.30 -22.84 -2.70
C CYS A 772 26.25 -23.58 -3.51
N ILE A 773 24.99 -23.28 -3.24
CA ILE A 773 23.83 -23.75 -3.99
C ILE A 773 23.25 -22.54 -4.72
N ILE A 774 23.11 -22.67 -6.05
CA ILE A 774 22.63 -21.61 -6.94
C ILE A 774 21.38 -22.09 -7.66
N GLY A 775 20.52 -21.15 -8.05
CA GLY A 775 19.31 -21.51 -8.80
C GLY A 775 18.26 -22.25 -7.97
N THR A 776 18.16 -21.97 -6.67
CA THR A 776 17.15 -22.59 -5.78
C THR A 776 15.72 -22.13 -6.05
N LYS A 777 15.55 -21.01 -6.78
CA LYS A 777 14.28 -20.39 -7.19
C LYS A 777 13.41 -19.83 -6.06
N ILE A 778 13.50 -20.39 -4.85
CA ILE A 778 12.59 -20.11 -3.74
C ILE A 778 13.27 -19.81 -2.41
N ALA A 779 14.61 -19.86 -2.30
CA ALA A 779 15.29 -19.74 -1.01
C ALA A 779 14.99 -18.41 -0.31
N THR A 780 14.96 -17.27 -1.01
CA THR A 780 14.58 -15.98 -0.38
C THR A 780 13.10 -15.86 -0.03
N GLN A 781 12.27 -16.79 -0.50
CA GLN A 781 10.82 -16.81 -0.28
C GLN A 781 10.44 -17.75 0.87
N VAL A 782 11.23 -18.81 1.09
CA VAL A 782 10.97 -19.84 2.12
C VAL A 782 11.77 -19.60 3.38
N LEU A 783 13.04 -19.18 3.24
CA LEU A 783 13.90 -18.92 4.38
C LEU A 783 13.69 -17.50 4.89
N HIS A 784 13.86 -17.31 6.20
CA HIS A 784 13.74 -16.05 6.90
C HIS A 784 15.05 -15.73 7.64
N ASP A 785 15.29 -14.44 7.88
CA ASP A 785 16.45 -14.01 8.67
C ASP A 785 16.44 -14.67 10.06
N GLY A 786 17.50 -15.41 10.39
CA GLY A 786 17.62 -16.12 11.66
C GLY A 786 17.18 -17.57 11.63
N ASP A 787 16.70 -18.09 10.50
CA ASP A 787 16.50 -19.53 10.34
C ASP A 787 17.83 -20.28 10.41
N LEU A 788 17.86 -21.46 11.02
CA LEU A 788 19.05 -22.28 11.10
C LEU A 788 19.00 -23.37 10.03
N VAL A 789 19.90 -23.28 9.05
CA VAL A 789 19.98 -24.23 7.92
C VAL A 789 21.32 -24.95 7.87
#